data_AF-A0A644V0Z9-F1
#
_entry.id   AF-A0A644V0Z9-F1
#
_cell.length_a   1.000
_cell.length_b   1.000
_cell.length_c   1.000
_cell.angle_alpha   90.00
_cell.angle_beta   90.00
_cell.angle_gamma   90.00
#
_symmetry.space_group_name_H-M   'P 1'
#
loop_
_entity.id
_entity.type
_entity.pdbx_description
1 polymer ?
#
loop_
_entity_poly.entity_id
_entity_poly.type
_entity_poly.pdbx_seq_one_letter_code
_entity_poly.pdbx_strand_id
1 'polypeptide(L)'
;MNASKLTAVLLLTLFLSCFSFESKAQTDYIIPKPVSVVKQKTEFAIDNNTQINLLENSRLMVQNGNYLSEQVNTLFQKNLKTVVGKRKVNDAINISIDKKLGEEAYSLEIKDKQINLSGGSHKGIFYGIQTLLQAIPDEYLSKESGKQIIVPGVKINDYPRFEYRGAMLDVCRHFYTVEEVKRFIDILALHKINTFHWHLTEDQGWRIEIKRYPELTEIGSVRQQTLANHNRDKVHLYDGKPHSGFYTQEDIKSVVQYATDRFITVIPEIDMPGHMLAALAAYPHLACDETKQYKVAEKWGVFHEVLCIGKESTFEFAQNVLIEVMELFPSKYIHIGGDECPSTTWKTCPHCQARMKKENLAKESNLQNYFTHRIETFLQAHGREMIGWDEVLEGGVSQTATIMSWRGTKGGIEAAKKGNKVIMTPGTHCYFDKYQSKKTTAEPLAIGGYIPVSKVYEFDPLLDLSQEECKNVLGLQANLWTEYIKDFKQVQYMLLPRLAALAEVGWTYGERNEDEFLTRLKQLTKRYDALGYHYARHIFTDLEGKFIKADSLTWVGKASNTKNIYHRVDTAIYKKMPQKVKSLFTNSAGIAIAFTTNSSSIAAKWSVKNGKGLPNMPDINSMGLDLYIKKGGTWRYAGIGRPEGSYSEQMIATNMDTLAKECLLYLPTYDEITSLEIGVDKSSFIKPSASPFEGKYVIYGSSITQGASASRAGLAYPARMARATGLNFINLGLSGNGKMEAPVIEMLGDIACDAYIMDCIANPSPEEILERAPYAIRYLRKKHPETPIIFIQSVVREKGLFDEKVRLKSKQQNEAIERVFNELQKEQIPHLYLIKENNFLGTDNEGTIDGVHPNDIGFDRMIRVIQPAILSILTKK
;
A
#
# COMPACT_ATOMS: atom_id res chain seq x y z
N MET A 1 -11.44 66.05 19.25
CA MET A 1 -11.09 64.63 19.04
C MET A 1 -12.38 63.83 19.08
N ASN A 2 -12.80 63.31 17.92
CA ASN A 2 -14.18 62.84 17.69
C ASN A 2 -14.43 61.42 18.22
N ALA A 3 -15.55 61.29 18.93
CA ALA A 3 -16.13 60.06 19.50
C ALA A 3 -16.63 59.04 18.45
N SER A 4 -16.31 59.21 17.16
CA SER A 4 -16.77 58.36 16.06
C SER A 4 -15.80 57.24 15.68
N LYS A 5 -14.64 57.12 16.34
CA LYS A 5 -13.65 56.05 16.08
C LYS A 5 -13.70 54.86 17.05
N LEU A 6 -14.45 54.95 18.15
CA LEU A 6 -14.50 53.86 19.14
C LEU A 6 -15.57 52.80 18.82
N THR A 7 -16.61 53.15 18.07
CA THR A 7 -17.69 52.23 17.68
C THR A 7 -17.31 51.32 16.50
N ALA A 8 -16.37 51.73 15.64
CA ALA A 8 -15.91 50.91 14.52
C ALA A 8 -14.91 49.81 14.93
N VAL A 9 -14.22 49.96 16.06
CA VAL A 9 -13.24 48.98 16.56
C VAL A 9 -13.91 47.89 17.43
N LEU A 10 -15.04 48.19 18.07
CA LEU A 10 -15.85 47.17 18.77
C LEU A 10 -16.74 46.33 17.84
N LEU A 11 -17.11 46.83 16.66
CA LEU A 11 -17.89 46.07 15.68
C LEU A 11 -17.04 45.15 14.78
N LEU A 12 -15.73 45.42 14.66
CA LEU A 12 -14.80 44.54 13.92
C LEU A 12 -14.24 43.37 14.76
N THR A 13 -14.37 43.43 16.09
CA THR A 13 -13.98 42.35 17.01
C THR A 13 -15.11 41.36 17.30
N LEU A 14 -16.37 41.67 16.93
CA LEU A 14 -17.52 40.77 17.06
C LEU A 14 -17.85 39.95 15.79
N PHE A 15 -17.17 40.18 14.67
CA PHE A 15 -17.34 39.40 13.43
C PHE A 15 -16.22 38.38 13.16
N LEU A 16 -15.25 38.24 14.08
CA LEU A 16 -14.13 37.30 13.99
C LEU A 16 -14.35 35.98 14.76
N SER A 17 -15.57 35.74 15.25
CA SER A 17 -15.92 34.56 16.03
C SER A 17 -17.16 33.85 15.47
N CYS A 18 -17.05 33.28 14.26
CA CYS A 18 -17.89 32.17 13.78
C CYS A 18 -17.34 31.59 12.46
N PHE A 19 -16.04 31.31 12.39
CA PHE A 19 -15.59 30.18 11.58
C PHE A 19 -15.13 29.11 12.56
N SER A 20 -16.11 28.38 13.07
CA SER A 20 -15.85 27.07 13.66
C SER A 20 -15.29 26.21 12.54
N PHE A 21 -13.96 26.13 12.44
CA PHE A 21 -13.35 24.97 11.80
C PHE A 21 -13.83 23.76 12.62
N GLU A 22 -14.89 23.08 12.16
CA GLU A 22 -15.25 21.79 12.71
C GLU A 22 -14.06 20.87 12.46
N SER A 23 -13.25 20.64 13.50
CA SER A 23 -12.26 19.58 13.42
C SER A 23 -13.03 18.27 13.31
N LYS A 24 -12.82 17.55 12.20
CA LYS A 24 -13.41 16.21 12.05
C LYS A 24 -12.85 15.33 13.16
N ALA A 25 -13.73 14.74 13.96
CA ALA A 25 -13.35 13.88 15.06
C ALA A 25 -13.01 12.48 14.51
N GLN A 26 -12.18 11.69 15.19
CA GLN A 26 -11.85 10.32 14.74
C GLN A 26 -13.12 9.47 14.51
N THR A 27 -14.19 9.75 15.26
CA THR A 27 -15.51 9.11 15.14
C THR A 27 -16.20 9.34 13.79
N ASP A 28 -15.75 10.31 13.00
CA ASP A 28 -16.23 10.55 11.64
C ASP A 28 -15.60 9.58 10.63
N TYR A 29 -14.67 8.72 11.05
CA TYR A 29 -13.88 7.84 10.17
C TYR A 29 -14.13 6.34 10.34
N ILE A 30 -15.22 5.96 11.01
CA ILE A 30 -15.54 4.56 11.28
C ILE A 30 -15.97 3.85 9.97
N ILE A 31 -15.42 2.66 9.73
CA ILE A 31 -15.84 1.76 8.66
C ILE A 31 -16.19 0.38 9.26
N PRO A 32 -17.35 -0.19 8.96
CA PRO A 32 -18.47 0.43 8.24
C PRO A 32 -19.09 1.63 8.98
N LYS A 33 -19.72 2.53 8.23
CA LYS A 33 -20.38 3.74 8.72
C LYS A 33 -21.55 3.37 9.63
N PRO A 34 -21.57 3.85 10.88
CA PRO A 34 -22.67 3.56 11.79
C PRO A 34 -23.99 4.19 11.32
N VAL A 35 -25.11 3.55 11.66
CA VAL A 35 -26.47 4.07 11.36
C VAL A 35 -26.68 5.48 11.93
N SER A 36 -26.22 5.75 13.15
CA SER A 36 -26.34 7.05 13.79
C SER A 36 -25.09 7.41 14.57
N VAL A 37 -24.57 8.61 14.34
CA VAL A 37 -23.42 9.19 15.07
C VAL A 37 -23.79 10.61 15.50
N VAL A 38 -23.83 10.86 16.82
CA VAL A 38 -24.13 12.18 17.39
C VAL A 38 -22.95 12.64 18.23
N LYS A 39 -22.22 13.64 17.75
CA LYS A 39 -21.08 14.25 18.46
C LYS A 39 -21.52 14.85 19.80
N GLN A 40 -20.68 14.70 20.81
CA GLN A 40 -20.87 15.29 22.13
C GLN A 40 -19.71 16.25 22.42
N LYS A 41 -19.93 17.20 23.33
CA LYS A 41 -18.86 18.10 23.83
C LYS A 41 -18.02 17.50 24.96
N THR A 42 -18.19 16.21 25.21
CA THR A 42 -17.49 15.45 26.25
C THR A 42 -16.25 14.78 25.67
N GLU A 43 -15.37 14.27 26.53
CA GLU A 43 -14.21 13.45 26.13
C GLU A 43 -13.86 12.46 27.23
N PHE A 44 -13.42 11.24 26.89
CA PHE A 44 -12.99 10.27 27.90
C PHE A 44 -11.50 9.99 27.79
N ALA A 45 -10.83 9.92 28.94
CA ALA A 45 -9.39 9.82 28.99
C ALA A 45 -8.97 8.43 29.48
N ILE A 46 -8.50 7.58 28.57
CA ILE A 46 -8.05 6.21 28.87
C ILE A 46 -6.59 6.25 29.35
N ASP A 47 -6.36 5.72 30.55
CA ASP A 47 -5.06 5.57 31.18
C ASP A 47 -4.86 4.14 31.75
N ASN A 48 -3.78 3.93 32.52
CA ASN A 48 -3.50 2.63 33.14
C ASN A 48 -4.37 2.31 34.37
N ASN A 49 -5.16 3.27 34.86
CA ASN A 49 -6.10 3.09 35.97
C ASN A 49 -7.52 2.80 35.46
N THR A 50 -7.79 3.10 34.20
CA THR A 50 -9.05 2.79 33.54
C THR A 50 -9.30 1.28 33.58
N GLN A 51 -10.52 0.88 33.96
CA GLN A 51 -10.94 -0.52 33.98
C GLN A 51 -12.07 -0.79 32.98
N ILE A 52 -12.16 -2.04 32.52
CA ILE A 52 -13.30 -2.54 31.74
C ILE A 52 -14.25 -3.22 32.72
N ASN A 53 -15.35 -2.54 33.05
CA ASN A 53 -16.36 -2.99 34.00
C ASN A 53 -17.50 -3.72 33.28
N LEU A 54 -17.58 -5.03 33.48
CA LEU A 54 -18.60 -5.91 32.90
C LEU A 54 -19.81 -6.00 33.83
N LEU A 55 -21.00 -5.61 33.36
CA LEU A 55 -22.24 -5.64 34.13
C LEU A 55 -23.00 -6.96 34.03
N GLU A 56 -22.36 -7.98 33.48
CA GLU A 56 -22.86 -9.34 33.39
C GLU A 56 -21.71 -10.32 33.66
N ASN A 57 -21.97 -11.35 34.47
CA ASN A 57 -21.01 -12.41 34.76
C ASN A 57 -21.28 -13.65 33.90
N SER A 58 -20.91 -13.59 32.62
CA SER A 58 -20.99 -14.73 31.71
C SER A 58 -19.66 -14.94 30.97
N ARG A 59 -19.39 -16.18 30.55
CA ARG A 59 -18.17 -16.54 29.82
C ARG A 59 -17.97 -15.64 28.59
N LEU A 60 -19.02 -15.45 27.79
CA LEU A 60 -18.96 -14.64 26.56
C LEU A 60 -18.74 -13.15 26.85
N MET A 61 -19.30 -12.62 27.95
CA MET A 61 -19.05 -11.23 28.34
C MET A 61 -17.59 -11.02 28.80
N VAL A 62 -17.05 -11.96 29.59
CA VAL A 62 -15.65 -11.94 30.02
C VAL A 62 -14.71 -12.01 28.82
N GLN A 63 -15.02 -12.87 27.86
CA GLN A 63 -14.26 -12.99 26.61
C GLN A 63 -14.24 -11.68 25.81
N ASN A 64 -15.39 -11.02 25.64
CA ASN A 64 -15.47 -9.69 25.01
C ASN A 64 -14.62 -8.64 25.75
N GLY A 65 -14.72 -8.59 27.09
CA GLY A 65 -13.91 -7.69 27.90
C GLY A 65 -12.41 -7.93 27.75
N ASN A 66 -11.99 -9.19 27.74
CA ASN A 66 -10.59 -9.58 27.56
C ASN A 66 -10.09 -9.29 26.15
N TYR A 67 -10.91 -9.50 25.11
CA TYR A 67 -10.58 -9.11 23.74
C TYR A 67 -10.34 -7.60 23.64
N LEU A 68 -11.24 -6.77 24.21
CA LEU A 68 -11.03 -5.32 24.24
C LEU A 68 -9.74 -4.95 24.99
N SER A 69 -9.49 -5.56 26.15
CA SER A 69 -8.26 -5.37 26.92
C SER A 69 -7.02 -5.69 26.06
N GLU A 70 -6.98 -6.86 25.43
CA GLU A 70 -5.86 -7.31 24.59
C GLU A 70 -5.61 -6.38 23.40
N GLN A 71 -6.67 -5.97 22.70
CA GLN A 71 -6.56 -5.04 21.58
C GLN A 71 -6.03 -3.68 22.02
N VAL A 72 -6.54 -3.16 23.14
CA VAL A 72 -6.09 -1.86 23.64
C VAL A 72 -4.65 -1.91 24.14
N ASN A 73 -4.26 -3.01 24.79
CA ASN A 73 -2.89 -3.21 25.27
C ASN A 73 -1.92 -3.35 24.09
N THR A 74 -2.30 -4.07 23.04
CA THR A 74 -1.46 -4.30 21.85
C THR A 74 -1.31 -3.04 20.99
N LEU A 75 -2.43 -2.40 20.64
CA LEU A 75 -2.45 -1.26 19.71
C LEU A 75 -2.00 0.05 20.35
N PHE A 76 -2.27 0.24 21.64
CA PHE A 76 -2.07 1.53 22.31
C PHE A 76 -1.19 1.45 23.57
N GLN A 77 -0.57 0.29 23.85
CA GLN A 77 0.38 0.10 24.96
C GLN A 77 -0.17 0.52 26.33
N LYS A 78 -1.44 0.15 26.58
CA LYS A 78 -2.11 0.29 27.87
C LYS A 78 -2.16 -1.05 28.61
N ASN A 79 -2.62 -1.01 29.86
CA ASN A 79 -2.80 -2.20 30.68
C ASN A 79 -4.19 -2.19 31.33
N LEU A 80 -5.23 -2.21 30.51
CA LEU A 80 -6.60 -2.23 30.98
C LEU A 80 -6.94 -3.60 31.56
N LYS A 81 -7.59 -3.63 32.72
CA LYS A 81 -8.06 -4.87 33.34
C LYS A 81 -9.58 -5.01 33.23
N THR A 82 -10.01 -6.24 33.01
CA THR A 82 -11.43 -6.61 33.02
C THR A 82 -11.87 -6.95 34.44
N VAL A 83 -12.99 -6.37 34.89
CA VAL A 83 -13.59 -6.59 36.21
C VAL A 83 -15.09 -6.83 36.05
N VAL A 84 -15.65 -7.77 36.79
CA VAL A 84 -17.10 -8.00 36.84
C VAL A 84 -17.71 -7.15 37.96
N GLY A 85 -18.61 -6.24 37.61
CA GLY A 85 -19.28 -5.33 38.54
C GLY A 85 -20.80 -5.45 38.50
N LYS A 86 -21.47 -4.89 39.53
CA LYS A 86 -22.95 -4.91 39.64
C LYS A 86 -23.62 -3.63 39.13
N ARG A 87 -22.85 -2.56 38.93
CA ARG A 87 -23.35 -1.24 38.53
C ARG A 87 -22.29 -0.51 37.72
N LYS A 88 -22.73 0.47 36.92
CA LYS A 88 -21.83 1.39 36.23
C LYS A 88 -20.96 2.13 37.25
N VAL A 89 -19.71 2.37 36.88
CA VAL A 89 -18.74 3.10 37.68
C VAL A 89 -18.07 4.18 36.83
N ASN A 90 -17.60 5.23 37.48
CA ASN A 90 -16.79 6.26 36.82
C ASN A 90 -15.39 5.72 36.53
N ASP A 91 -14.69 6.44 35.66
CA ASP A 91 -13.32 6.20 35.23
C ASP A 91 -13.14 4.80 34.63
N ALA A 92 -14.18 4.35 33.91
CA ALA A 92 -14.27 2.99 33.37
C ALA A 92 -15.00 2.91 32.02
N ILE A 93 -14.72 1.82 31.32
CA ILE A 93 -15.48 1.34 30.17
C ILE A 93 -16.52 0.35 30.71
N ASN A 94 -17.79 0.78 30.77
CA ASN A 94 -18.90 -0.03 31.26
C ASN A 94 -19.57 -0.78 30.11
N ILE A 95 -19.61 -2.12 30.21
CA ILE A 95 -20.17 -3.01 29.18
C ILE A 95 -21.40 -3.75 29.73
N SER A 96 -22.52 -3.71 29.03
CA SER A 96 -23.79 -4.33 29.46
C SER A 96 -24.64 -4.89 28.33
N ILE A 97 -25.45 -5.92 28.60
CA ILE A 97 -26.50 -6.34 27.67
C ILE A 97 -27.76 -5.49 27.84
N ASP A 98 -28.33 -5.03 26.73
CA ASP A 98 -29.66 -4.43 26.65
C ASP A 98 -30.53 -5.21 25.67
N LYS A 99 -31.37 -6.10 26.20
CA LYS A 99 -32.24 -6.99 25.41
C LYS A 99 -33.30 -6.27 24.56
N LYS A 100 -33.42 -4.95 24.67
CA LYS A 100 -34.28 -4.14 23.79
C LYS A 100 -33.64 -3.89 22.42
N LEU A 101 -32.31 -4.04 22.31
CA LEU A 101 -31.58 -3.96 21.06
C LEU A 101 -31.64 -5.30 20.31
N GLY A 102 -31.54 -5.26 18.98
CA GLY A 102 -31.42 -6.46 18.15
C GLY A 102 -30.13 -7.24 18.43
N GLU A 103 -30.06 -8.50 18.01
CA GLU A 103 -28.97 -9.44 18.37
C GLU A 103 -27.57 -8.87 18.07
N GLU A 104 -27.35 -8.32 16.88
CA GLU A 104 -26.07 -7.72 16.45
C GLU A 104 -26.00 -6.20 16.71
N ALA A 105 -27.05 -5.59 17.29
CA ALA A 105 -27.14 -4.16 17.50
C ALA A 105 -26.41 -3.71 18.77
N TYR A 106 -25.90 -2.48 18.76
CA TYR A 106 -25.24 -1.87 19.92
C TYR A 106 -25.45 -0.36 20.02
N SER A 107 -25.22 0.17 21.22
CA SER A 107 -25.18 1.58 21.56
C SER A 107 -23.86 1.89 22.27
N LEU A 108 -23.11 2.88 21.78
CA LEU A 108 -21.84 3.33 22.36
C LEU A 108 -21.97 4.81 22.72
N GLU A 109 -21.70 5.15 23.98
CA GLU A 109 -21.76 6.53 24.47
C GLU A 109 -20.50 6.89 25.27
N ILE A 110 -19.75 7.88 24.79
CA ILE A 110 -18.48 8.34 25.38
C ILE A 110 -18.71 9.67 26.11
N LYS A 111 -18.52 9.68 27.43
CA LYS A 111 -18.71 10.83 28.35
C LYS A 111 -17.45 11.13 29.15
N ASP A 112 -17.41 12.27 29.82
CA ASP A 112 -16.28 12.75 30.61
C ASP A 112 -15.69 11.73 31.60
N LYS A 113 -16.56 10.95 32.25
CA LYS A 113 -16.17 10.01 33.31
C LYS A 113 -16.41 8.55 32.97
N GLN A 114 -16.94 8.22 31.79
CA GLN A 114 -17.22 6.83 31.46
C GLN A 114 -17.48 6.65 29.97
N ILE A 115 -17.09 5.48 29.47
CA ILE A 115 -17.59 4.94 28.20
C ILE A 115 -18.68 3.93 28.55
N ASN A 116 -19.83 4.01 27.88
CA ASN A 116 -20.92 3.06 28.02
C ASN A 116 -21.11 2.32 26.70
N LEU A 117 -20.89 1.01 26.71
CA LEU A 117 -21.17 0.13 25.58
C LEU A 117 -22.30 -0.84 25.97
N SER A 118 -23.41 -0.79 25.24
CA SER A 118 -24.53 -1.72 25.41
C SER A 118 -24.82 -2.46 24.12
N GLY A 119 -25.10 -3.75 24.18
CA GLY A 119 -25.37 -4.59 23.01
C GLY A 119 -26.60 -5.46 23.24
N GLY A 120 -27.34 -5.80 22.18
CA GLY A 120 -28.50 -6.69 22.29
C GLY A 120 -28.13 -8.12 22.65
N SER A 121 -26.93 -8.54 22.26
CA SER A 121 -26.28 -9.78 22.66
C SER A 121 -24.77 -9.59 22.79
N HIS A 122 -24.02 -10.65 23.14
CA HIS A 122 -22.56 -10.64 23.11
C HIS A 122 -21.98 -10.34 21.71
N LYS A 123 -22.70 -10.66 20.62
CA LYS A 123 -22.31 -10.27 19.25
C LYS A 123 -22.37 -8.76 19.05
N GLY A 124 -23.47 -8.13 19.49
CA GLY A 124 -23.61 -6.67 19.46
C GLY A 124 -22.52 -5.97 20.26
N ILE A 125 -22.16 -6.50 21.45
CA ILE A 125 -21.01 -6.00 22.22
C ILE A 125 -19.71 -6.09 21.43
N PHE A 126 -19.46 -7.22 20.78
CA PHE A 126 -18.24 -7.39 19.97
C PHE A 126 -18.14 -6.36 18.85
N TYR A 127 -19.23 -6.09 18.12
CA TYR A 127 -19.23 -5.05 17.08
C TYR A 127 -19.08 -3.63 17.65
N GLY A 128 -19.66 -3.37 18.83
CA GLY A 128 -19.44 -2.12 19.54
C GLY A 128 -18.00 -1.94 20.01
N ILE A 129 -17.30 -3.03 20.38
CA ILE A 129 -15.85 -3.03 20.64
C ILE A 129 -15.08 -2.66 19.37
N GLN A 130 -15.40 -3.24 18.20
CA GLN A 130 -14.75 -2.89 16.94
C GLN A 130 -14.90 -1.39 16.64
N THR A 131 -16.08 -0.83 16.87
CA THR A 131 -16.32 0.61 16.70
C THR A 131 -15.59 1.45 17.73
N LEU A 132 -15.57 1.06 19.00
CA LEU A 132 -14.81 1.76 20.04
C LEU A 132 -13.31 1.79 19.70
N LEU A 133 -12.76 0.67 19.24
CA LEU A 133 -11.36 0.60 18.82
C LEU A 133 -11.08 1.59 17.68
N GLN A 134 -11.97 1.71 16.69
CA GLN A 134 -11.85 2.67 15.58
C GLN A 134 -12.07 4.13 16.01
N ALA A 135 -12.86 4.38 17.06
CA ALA A 135 -13.12 5.70 17.60
C ALA A 135 -11.93 6.31 18.37
N ILE A 136 -11.01 5.48 18.88
CA ILE A 136 -9.76 5.95 19.48
C ILE A 136 -8.90 6.65 18.41
N PRO A 137 -8.44 7.90 18.60
CA PRO A 137 -7.67 8.62 17.58
C PRO A 137 -6.39 7.90 17.15
N ASP A 138 -6.12 7.87 15.85
CA ASP A 138 -4.99 7.12 15.29
C ASP A 138 -3.62 7.75 15.65
N GLU A 139 -3.58 8.99 16.12
CA GLU A 139 -2.37 9.61 16.67
C GLU A 139 -1.83 8.88 17.92
N TYR A 140 -2.69 8.11 18.59
CA TYR A 140 -2.30 7.27 19.72
C TYR A 140 -1.83 5.87 19.31
N LEU A 141 -1.89 5.51 18.01
CA LEU A 141 -1.25 4.31 17.49
C LEU A 141 0.27 4.50 17.58
N SER A 142 0.84 4.24 18.75
CA SER A 142 2.26 4.41 19.04
C SER A 142 2.79 3.25 19.86
N LYS A 143 4.08 2.95 19.68
CA LYS A 143 4.82 2.04 20.56
C LYS A 143 5.38 2.75 21.80
N GLU A 144 5.04 4.04 22.01
CA GLU A 144 5.55 4.82 23.12
C GLU A 144 4.59 4.76 24.33
N SER A 145 5.03 4.10 25.38
CA SER A 145 4.28 4.00 26.64
C SER A 145 4.23 5.36 27.36
N GLY A 146 3.04 5.78 27.82
CA GLY A 146 2.93 6.78 28.89
C GLY A 146 1.93 7.93 28.70
N LYS A 147 1.47 8.22 27.47
CA LYS A 147 0.48 9.31 27.24
C LYS A 147 -0.95 8.85 27.49
N GLN A 148 -1.76 9.67 28.17
CA GLN A 148 -3.20 9.45 28.28
C GLN A 148 -3.85 9.51 26.88
N ILE A 149 -4.80 8.61 26.61
CA ILE A 149 -5.51 8.55 25.32
C ILE A 149 -6.80 9.32 25.48
N ILE A 150 -6.96 10.43 24.76
CA ILE A 150 -8.20 11.21 24.76
C ILE A 150 -9.10 10.69 23.65
N VAL A 151 -10.27 10.16 24.03
CA VAL A 151 -11.29 9.66 23.12
C VAL A 151 -12.44 10.67 23.03
N PRO A 152 -12.73 11.23 21.85
CA PRO A 152 -13.79 12.22 21.69
C PRO A 152 -15.17 11.69 22.07
N GLY A 153 -15.99 12.55 22.68
CA GLY A 153 -17.36 12.24 23.09
C GLY A 153 -18.28 12.03 21.89
N VAL A 154 -19.00 10.91 21.90
CA VAL A 154 -19.93 10.54 20.85
C VAL A 154 -21.04 9.66 21.41
N LYS A 155 -22.21 9.70 20.78
CA LYS A 155 -23.27 8.71 20.96
C LYS A 155 -23.55 8.04 19.62
N ILE A 156 -23.37 6.73 19.58
CA ILE A 156 -23.55 5.88 18.40
C ILE A 156 -24.64 4.86 18.70
N ASN A 157 -25.57 4.68 17.77
CA ASN A 157 -26.49 3.53 17.74
C ASN A 157 -26.34 2.87 16.38
N ASP A 158 -26.14 1.57 16.37
CA ASP A 158 -25.71 0.89 15.15
C ASP A 158 -26.14 -0.58 15.11
N TYR A 159 -26.37 -1.07 13.89
CA TYR A 159 -26.83 -2.42 13.60
C TYR A 159 -26.60 -2.72 12.10
N PRO A 160 -26.37 -3.98 11.71
CA PRO A 160 -26.07 -4.33 10.33
C PRO A 160 -27.30 -4.31 9.42
N ARG A 161 -27.07 -4.02 8.13
CA ARG A 161 -28.09 -4.12 7.06
C ARG A 161 -28.43 -5.54 6.66
N PHE A 162 -27.42 -6.42 6.59
CA PHE A 162 -27.58 -7.82 6.19
C PHE A 162 -27.13 -8.74 7.31
N GLU A 163 -27.84 -9.85 7.53
CA GLU A 163 -27.47 -10.85 8.54
C GLU A 163 -26.24 -11.67 8.12
N TYR A 164 -26.03 -11.87 6.82
CA TYR A 164 -24.87 -12.56 6.28
C TYR A 164 -23.87 -11.57 5.68
N ARG A 165 -22.67 -11.50 6.27
CA ARG A 165 -21.56 -10.68 5.78
C ARG A 165 -20.33 -11.58 5.73
N GLY A 166 -20.00 -12.06 4.53
CA GLY A 166 -19.02 -13.13 4.37
C GLY A 166 -17.73 -12.73 3.65
N ALA A 167 -16.69 -13.51 3.89
CA ALA A 167 -15.50 -13.55 3.05
C ALA A 167 -15.03 -15.01 2.91
N MET A 168 -14.68 -15.42 1.69
CA MET A 168 -14.15 -16.74 1.39
C MET A 168 -12.64 -16.71 1.22
N LEU A 169 -11.97 -17.76 1.70
CA LEU A 169 -10.57 -18.04 1.39
C LEU A 169 -10.44 -19.43 0.76
N ASP A 170 -9.91 -19.47 -0.47
CA ASP A 170 -9.46 -20.69 -1.13
C ASP A 170 -8.09 -21.09 -0.58
N VAL A 171 -8.03 -22.24 0.08
CA VAL A 171 -6.81 -22.80 0.65
C VAL A 171 -6.32 -24.04 -0.13
N CYS A 172 -6.99 -24.36 -1.23
CA CYS A 172 -6.74 -25.53 -2.06
C CYS A 172 -5.74 -25.22 -3.16
N ARG A 173 -5.95 -24.13 -3.90
CA ARG A 173 -5.05 -23.69 -4.97
C ARG A 173 -3.70 -23.32 -4.39
N HIS A 174 -3.66 -22.57 -3.29
CA HIS A 174 -2.48 -22.42 -2.43
C HIS A 174 -2.84 -22.61 -0.96
N PHE A 175 -1.98 -23.31 -0.21
CA PHE A 175 -2.20 -23.59 1.21
C PHE A 175 -1.67 -22.45 2.08
N TYR A 176 -2.41 -22.12 3.15
CA TYR A 176 -1.99 -21.16 4.18
C TYR A 176 -2.02 -21.82 5.55
N THR A 177 -1.08 -21.45 6.41
CA THR A 177 -0.96 -21.99 7.76
C THR A 177 -2.13 -21.62 8.66
N VAL A 178 -2.30 -22.35 9.77
CA VAL A 178 -3.33 -22.06 10.79
C VAL A 178 -3.26 -20.61 11.28
N GLU A 179 -2.05 -20.09 11.52
CA GLU A 179 -1.86 -18.72 12.00
C GLU A 179 -2.20 -17.67 10.94
N GLU A 180 -1.95 -17.95 9.66
CA GLU A 180 -2.39 -17.09 8.55
C GLU A 180 -3.93 -17.09 8.42
N VAL A 181 -4.59 -18.24 8.58
CA VAL A 181 -6.06 -18.30 8.60
C VAL A 181 -6.64 -17.54 9.80
N LYS A 182 -6.05 -17.66 10.99
CA LYS A 182 -6.42 -16.83 12.15
C LYS A 182 -6.21 -15.34 11.88
N ARG A 183 -5.14 -14.98 11.18
CA ARG A 183 -4.87 -13.60 10.78
C ARG A 183 -5.91 -13.08 9.78
N PHE A 184 -6.42 -13.94 8.89
CA PHE A 184 -7.54 -13.62 8.01
C PHE A 184 -8.81 -13.33 8.83
N ILE A 185 -9.12 -14.17 9.82
CA ILE A 185 -10.25 -13.97 10.75
C ILE A 185 -10.14 -12.64 11.52
N ASP A 186 -8.94 -12.23 11.94
CA ASP A 186 -8.75 -10.91 12.58
C ASP A 186 -9.09 -9.76 11.62
N ILE A 187 -8.74 -9.89 10.33
CA ILE A 187 -9.11 -8.92 9.30
C ILE A 187 -10.64 -8.88 9.15
N LEU A 188 -11.32 -10.03 9.16
CA LEU A 188 -12.79 -10.09 9.08
C LEU A 188 -13.44 -9.39 10.28
N ALA A 189 -12.95 -9.66 11.49
CA ALA A 189 -13.45 -9.07 12.72
C ALA A 189 -13.34 -7.54 12.73
N LEU A 190 -12.19 -6.99 12.30
CA LEU A 190 -11.98 -5.54 12.17
C LEU A 190 -13.06 -4.86 11.31
N HIS A 191 -13.54 -5.57 10.29
CA HIS A 191 -14.52 -5.10 9.31
C HIS A 191 -15.96 -5.48 9.65
N LYS A 192 -16.22 -6.08 10.82
CA LYS A 192 -17.55 -6.58 11.22
C LYS A 192 -18.15 -7.63 10.25
N ILE A 193 -17.30 -8.35 9.52
CA ILE A 193 -17.66 -9.55 8.76
C ILE A 193 -17.92 -10.67 9.76
N ASN A 194 -18.99 -11.44 9.57
CA ASN A 194 -19.47 -12.43 10.54
C ASN A 194 -19.44 -13.86 10.04
N THR A 195 -19.08 -14.07 8.77
CA THR A 195 -18.95 -15.40 8.19
C THR A 195 -17.62 -15.56 7.47
N PHE A 196 -16.92 -16.64 7.80
CA PHE A 196 -15.77 -17.14 7.07
C PHE A 196 -16.19 -18.37 6.27
N HIS A 197 -16.24 -18.24 4.95
CA HIS A 197 -16.44 -19.37 4.04
C HIS A 197 -15.07 -20.00 3.72
N TRP A 198 -14.84 -21.23 4.18
CA TRP A 198 -13.55 -21.91 4.04
C TRP A 198 -13.62 -22.97 2.94
N HIS A 199 -13.04 -22.66 1.77
CA HIS A 199 -12.99 -23.56 0.61
C HIS A 199 -11.85 -24.58 0.77
N LEU A 200 -12.19 -25.80 1.20
CA LEU A 200 -11.24 -26.78 1.76
C LEU A 200 -10.88 -27.95 0.83
N THR A 201 -11.59 -28.11 -0.29
CA THR A 201 -11.32 -29.18 -1.26
C THR A 201 -11.44 -28.69 -2.69
N GLU A 202 -10.49 -29.05 -3.55
CA GLU A 202 -10.52 -28.76 -4.98
C GLU A 202 -9.61 -29.73 -5.77
N ASP A 203 -9.69 -29.77 -7.10
CA ASP A 203 -8.81 -30.52 -8.01
C ASP A 203 -7.29 -30.41 -7.70
N GLN A 204 -6.80 -29.22 -7.31
CA GLN A 204 -5.37 -28.98 -7.04
C GLN A 204 -4.96 -29.23 -5.58
N GLY A 205 -5.89 -29.64 -4.71
CA GLY A 205 -5.57 -30.00 -3.34
C GLY A 205 -6.75 -30.28 -2.43
N TRP A 206 -6.62 -31.32 -1.61
CA TRP A 206 -7.51 -31.63 -0.51
C TRP A 206 -6.87 -31.19 0.83
N ARG A 207 -7.57 -30.36 1.62
CA ARG A 207 -6.96 -29.64 2.76
C ARG A 207 -7.52 -30.02 4.12
N ILE A 208 -8.45 -30.94 4.23
CA ILE A 208 -9.08 -31.33 5.49
C ILE A 208 -8.82 -32.80 5.82
N GLU A 209 -8.34 -33.09 7.03
CA GLU A 209 -8.21 -34.46 7.50
C GLU A 209 -9.57 -35.14 7.69
N ILE A 210 -9.79 -36.25 6.97
CA ILE A 210 -10.92 -37.15 7.15
C ILE A 210 -10.36 -38.50 7.60
N LYS A 211 -10.60 -38.88 8.85
CA LYS A 211 -9.98 -40.06 9.48
C LYS A 211 -10.37 -41.36 8.78
N ARG A 212 -11.60 -41.45 8.27
CA ARG A 212 -12.06 -42.60 7.48
C ARG A 212 -11.38 -42.73 6.12
N TYR A 213 -10.82 -41.64 5.58
CA TYR A 213 -10.21 -41.58 4.25
C TYR A 213 -8.84 -40.88 4.30
N PRO A 214 -7.83 -41.48 4.97
CA PRO A 214 -6.53 -40.84 5.22
C PRO A 214 -5.78 -40.46 3.93
N GLU A 215 -5.98 -41.21 2.84
CA GLU A 215 -5.31 -40.95 1.56
C GLU A 215 -5.74 -39.61 0.93
N LEU A 216 -6.88 -39.04 1.34
CA LEU A 216 -7.27 -37.68 0.91
C LEU A 216 -6.21 -36.66 1.30
N THR A 217 -5.58 -36.81 2.47
CA THR A 217 -4.49 -35.92 2.90
C THR A 217 -3.10 -36.48 2.58
N GLU A 218 -2.88 -37.80 2.60
CA GLU A 218 -1.57 -38.38 2.26
C GLU A 218 -1.22 -38.21 0.77
N ILE A 219 -2.22 -38.31 -0.11
CA ILE A 219 -2.08 -38.17 -1.56
C ILE A 219 -2.71 -36.86 -2.03
N GLY A 220 -4.00 -36.65 -1.73
CA GLY A 220 -4.79 -35.54 -2.28
C GLY A 220 -4.31 -34.14 -1.86
N SER A 221 -3.50 -34.02 -0.80
CA SER A 221 -2.93 -32.74 -0.39
C SER A 221 -1.64 -32.35 -1.14
N VAL A 222 -1.08 -33.25 -1.97
CA VAL A 222 0.25 -33.06 -2.56
C VAL A 222 0.19 -33.04 -4.09
N ARG A 223 0.75 -31.99 -4.70
CA ARG A 223 1.04 -31.93 -6.14
C ARG A 223 2.53 -31.67 -6.39
N GLN A 224 3.07 -32.15 -7.50
CA GLN A 224 4.53 -32.15 -7.73
C GLN A 224 5.07 -30.81 -8.20
N GLN A 225 4.24 -29.99 -8.82
CA GLN A 225 4.59 -28.68 -9.35
C GLN A 225 3.35 -27.81 -9.51
N THR A 226 3.56 -26.50 -9.67
CA THR A 226 2.49 -25.53 -9.86
C THR A 226 2.72 -24.71 -11.12
N LEU A 227 1.65 -24.43 -11.87
CA LEU A 227 1.69 -23.52 -13.02
C LEU A 227 2.18 -22.12 -12.60
N ALA A 228 3.23 -21.64 -13.25
CA ALA A 228 3.95 -20.41 -12.90
C ALA A 228 3.51 -19.18 -13.71
N ASN A 229 2.93 -19.38 -14.89
CA ASN A 229 2.38 -18.33 -15.75
C ASN A 229 0.85 -18.47 -15.89
N HIS A 230 0.22 -17.67 -16.77
CA HIS A 230 -1.23 -17.73 -16.89
C HIS A 230 -1.70 -19.04 -17.55
N ASN A 231 -2.79 -19.62 -17.04
CA ASN A 231 -3.40 -20.83 -17.62
C ASN A 231 -3.83 -20.67 -19.09
N ARG A 232 -4.14 -19.43 -19.51
CA ARG A 232 -4.48 -19.08 -20.90
C ARG A 232 -3.27 -18.93 -21.83
N ASP A 233 -2.05 -18.97 -21.31
CA ASP A 233 -0.85 -18.86 -22.12
C ASP A 233 -0.68 -20.12 -22.99
N LYS A 234 -0.16 -19.95 -24.20
CA LYS A 234 0.02 -21.07 -25.16
C LYS A 234 1.00 -22.14 -24.67
N VAL A 235 1.95 -21.75 -23.83
CA VAL A 235 2.95 -22.63 -23.24
C VAL A 235 2.80 -22.52 -21.74
N HIS A 236 2.53 -23.65 -21.09
CA HIS A 236 2.46 -23.74 -19.63
C HIS A 236 3.87 -23.94 -19.08
N LEU A 237 4.26 -23.04 -18.17
CA LEU A 237 5.53 -23.09 -17.46
C LEU A 237 5.24 -23.53 -16.02
N TYR A 238 5.94 -24.56 -15.55
CA TYR A 238 5.80 -25.06 -14.19
C TYR A 238 7.01 -24.68 -13.35
N ASP A 239 6.80 -24.45 -12.05
CA ASP A 239 7.87 -24.06 -11.13
C ASP A 239 8.76 -25.23 -10.68
N GLY A 240 8.35 -26.48 -10.95
CA GLY A 240 9.07 -27.69 -10.56
C GLY A 240 9.14 -27.90 -9.05
N LYS A 241 8.25 -27.27 -8.26
CA LYS A 241 8.28 -27.31 -6.80
C LYS A 241 7.05 -28.05 -6.25
N PRO A 242 7.25 -29.14 -5.48
CA PRO A 242 6.14 -29.79 -4.80
C PRO A 242 5.42 -28.82 -3.87
N HIS A 243 4.09 -28.82 -3.95
CA HIS A 243 3.22 -28.06 -3.06
C HIS A 243 2.38 -29.04 -2.23
N SER A 244 2.38 -28.85 -0.92
CA SER A 244 1.68 -29.70 0.05
C SER A 244 1.07 -28.88 1.18
N GLY A 245 0.28 -29.53 2.05
CA GLY A 245 -0.31 -28.94 3.26
C GLY A 245 -1.78 -29.29 3.42
N PHE A 246 -2.20 -29.55 4.65
CA PHE A 246 -3.59 -29.78 5.05
C PHE A 246 -3.76 -29.40 6.53
N TYR A 247 -5.00 -29.28 6.99
CA TYR A 247 -5.35 -29.04 8.39
C TYR A 247 -5.79 -30.36 9.03
N THR A 248 -5.18 -30.68 10.16
CA THR A 248 -5.69 -31.75 11.01
C THR A 248 -7.06 -31.36 11.59
N GLN A 249 -7.81 -32.33 12.09
CA GLN A 249 -9.06 -32.05 12.79
C GLN A 249 -8.87 -31.13 14.00
N GLU A 250 -7.72 -31.22 14.69
CA GLU A 250 -7.40 -30.33 15.82
C GLU A 250 -7.05 -28.90 15.36
N ASP A 251 -6.35 -28.76 14.23
CA ASP A 251 -6.12 -27.44 13.61
C ASP A 251 -7.45 -26.77 13.27
N ILE A 252 -8.39 -27.52 12.67
CA ILE A 252 -9.72 -27.01 12.32
C ILE A 252 -10.49 -26.59 13.57
N LYS A 253 -10.54 -27.43 14.62
CA LYS A 253 -11.18 -27.06 15.90
C LYS A 253 -10.56 -25.79 16.49
N SER A 254 -9.24 -25.64 16.41
CA SER A 254 -8.52 -24.45 16.86
C SER A 254 -8.94 -23.19 16.08
N VAL A 255 -9.03 -23.27 14.75
CA VAL A 255 -9.49 -22.16 13.90
C VAL A 255 -10.96 -21.83 14.14
N VAL A 256 -11.82 -22.85 14.21
CA VAL A 256 -13.26 -22.69 14.47
C VAL A 256 -13.50 -22.04 15.83
N GLN A 257 -12.77 -22.46 16.87
CA GLN A 257 -12.85 -21.82 18.18
C GLN A 257 -12.36 -20.36 18.13
N TYR A 258 -11.23 -20.10 17.45
CA TYR A 258 -10.69 -18.74 17.31
C TYR A 258 -11.65 -17.78 16.58
N ALA A 259 -12.35 -18.27 15.56
CA ALA A 259 -13.41 -17.55 14.84
C ALA A 259 -14.65 -17.35 15.72
N THR A 260 -15.10 -18.40 16.41
CA THR A 260 -16.22 -18.35 17.37
C THR A 260 -15.94 -17.32 18.46
N ASP A 261 -14.69 -17.20 18.90
CA ASP A 261 -14.29 -16.24 19.92
C ASP A 261 -14.42 -14.78 19.47
N ARG A 262 -14.51 -14.56 18.16
CA ARG A 262 -14.75 -13.29 17.47
C ARG A 262 -16.14 -13.20 16.85
N PHE A 263 -17.05 -14.11 17.23
CA PHE A 263 -18.41 -14.20 16.72
C PHE A 263 -18.48 -14.36 15.19
N ILE A 264 -17.47 -15.03 14.61
CA ILE A 264 -17.43 -15.37 13.19
C ILE A 264 -17.80 -16.85 13.02
N THR A 265 -18.82 -17.11 12.21
CA THR A 265 -19.23 -18.48 11.84
C THR A 265 -18.32 -18.99 10.73
N VAL A 266 -17.79 -20.21 10.89
CA VAL A 266 -16.99 -20.86 9.84
C VAL A 266 -17.87 -21.85 9.08
N ILE A 267 -18.08 -21.58 7.80
CA ILE A 267 -18.82 -22.46 6.88
C ILE A 267 -17.78 -23.25 6.07
N PRO A 268 -17.69 -24.59 6.23
CA PRO A 268 -16.82 -25.40 5.41
C PRO A 268 -17.44 -25.61 4.02
N GLU A 269 -16.59 -25.67 3.00
CA GLU A 269 -16.96 -26.17 1.69
C GLU A 269 -16.20 -27.43 1.31
N ILE A 270 -16.98 -28.45 0.95
CA ILE A 270 -16.51 -29.66 0.28
C ILE A 270 -17.18 -29.68 -1.10
N ASP A 271 -16.46 -29.21 -2.12
CA ASP A 271 -17.02 -28.98 -3.45
C ASP A 271 -17.29 -30.28 -4.21
N MET A 272 -18.56 -30.54 -4.53
CA MET A 272 -19.05 -31.77 -5.12
C MET A 272 -20.18 -31.51 -6.13
N PRO A 273 -20.31 -32.32 -7.20
CA PRO A 273 -19.48 -33.47 -7.57
C PRO A 273 -18.34 -33.14 -8.55
N GLY A 274 -18.24 -31.89 -8.99
CA GLY A 274 -17.09 -31.32 -9.71
C GLY A 274 -15.88 -31.13 -8.79
N HIS A 275 -14.80 -30.52 -9.30
CA HIS A 275 -13.64 -30.10 -8.50
C HIS A 275 -13.05 -31.17 -7.55
N MET A 276 -13.06 -32.43 -7.97
CA MET A 276 -12.79 -33.59 -7.11
C MET A 276 -11.54 -34.37 -7.51
N LEU A 277 -10.70 -33.86 -8.42
CA LEU A 277 -9.55 -34.61 -8.92
C LEU A 277 -8.53 -34.97 -7.84
N ALA A 278 -8.39 -34.16 -6.79
CA ALA A 278 -7.57 -34.51 -5.62
C ALA A 278 -8.11 -35.75 -4.88
N ALA A 279 -9.42 -35.85 -4.71
CA ALA A 279 -10.07 -37.02 -4.12
C ALA A 279 -9.99 -38.24 -5.05
N LEU A 280 -10.14 -38.06 -6.36
CA LEU A 280 -10.00 -39.14 -7.33
C LEU A 280 -8.56 -39.66 -7.43
N ALA A 281 -7.56 -38.81 -7.20
CA ALA A 281 -6.15 -39.23 -7.12
C ALA A 281 -5.89 -40.13 -5.91
N ALA A 282 -6.53 -39.84 -4.78
CA ALA A 282 -6.47 -40.68 -3.58
C ALA A 282 -7.30 -41.96 -3.72
N TYR A 283 -8.55 -41.84 -4.21
CA TYR A 283 -9.50 -42.93 -4.30
C TYR A 283 -10.07 -43.08 -5.73
N PRO A 284 -9.32 -43.68 -6.68
CA PRO A 284 -9.73 -43.81 -8.08
C PRO A 284 -11.06 -44.52 -8.33
N HIS A 285 -11.47 -45.41 -7.41
CA HIS A 285 -12.73 -46.16 -7.52
C HIS A 285 -13.98 -45.26 -7.50
N LEU A 286 -13.86 -44.00 -7.05
CA LEU A 286 -14.92 -42.99 -7.06
C LEU A 286 -15.16 -42.39 -8.46
N ALA A 287 -14.22 -42.56 -9.39
CA ALA A 287 -14.32 -42.02 -10.75
C ALA A 287 -15.16 -42.89 -11.69
N CYS A 288 -15.55 -42.35 -12.85
CA CYS A 288 -16.30 -43.13 -13.85
C CYS A 288 -15.48 -44.23 -14.53
N ASP A 289 -14.16 -44.03 -14.64
CA ASP A 289 -13.19 -44.96 -15.25
C ASP A 289 -12.11 -45.30 -14.21
N GLU A 290 -12.29 -46.44 -13.54
CA GLU A 290 -11.35 -46.88 -12.50
C GLU A 290 -9.99 -47.35 -13.05
N THR A 291 -9.88 -47.54 -14.37
CA THR A 291 -8.63 -48.00 -15.00
C THR A 291 -7.64 -46.87 -15.21
N LYS A 292 -8.12 -45.62 -15.17
CA LYS A 292 -7.29 -44.43 -15.32
C LYS A 292 -6.49 -44.16 -14.05
N GLN A 293 -5.21 -43.81 -14.22
CA GLN A 293 -4.43 -43.25 -13.14
C GLN A 293 -4.72 -41.75 -13.02
N TYR A 294 -5.27 -41.34 -11.88
CA TYR A 294 -5.55 -39.94 -11.54
C TYR A 294 -4.35 -39.31 -10.83
N LYS A 295 -4.21 -37.99 -10.96
CA LYS A 295 -3.20 -37.19 -10.28
C LYS A 295 -3.83 -35.87 -9.84
N VAL A 296 -3.43 -35.36 -8.68
CA VAL A 296 -3.78 -34.01 -8.23
C VAL A 296 -3.37 -33.01 -9.30
N ALA A 297 -4.24 -32.06 -9.63
CA ALA A 297 -4.00 -31.14 -10.73
C ALA A 297 -2.83 -30.17 -10.44
N GLU A 298 -2.03 -29.91 -11.47
CA GLU A 298 -0.87 -29.00 -11.43
C GLU A 298 -1.14 -27.67 -12.15
N LYS A 299 -2.31 -27.56 -12.79
CA LYS A 299 -2.79 -26.39 -13.54
C LYS A 299 -4.21 -26.01 -13.07
N TRP A 300 -4.66 -24.84 -13.51
CA TRP A 300 -5.96 -24.27 -13.13
C TRP A 300 -7.06 -24.60 -14.15
N GLY A 301 -8.31 -24.40 -13.74
CA GLY A 301 -9.49 -24.45 -14.60
C GLY A 301 -10.37 -25.67 -14.32
N VAL A 302 -11.29 -25.94 -15.25
CA VAL A 302 -12.32 -26.98 -15.12
C VAL A 302 -11.84 -28.32 -15.67
N PHE A 303 -11.99 -29.38 -14.87
CA PHE A 303 -11.61 -30.75 -15.23
C PHE A 303 -12.84 -31.62 -15.51
N HIS A 304 -12.70 -32.59 -16.41
CA HIS A 304 -13.80 -33.48 -16.81
C HIS A 304 -13.89 -34.72 -15.91
N GLU A 305 -12.86 -34.96 -15.12
CA GLU A 305 -12.74 -36.01 -14.12
C GLU A 305 -13.52 -35.64 -12.86
N VAL A 306 -14.82 -35.97 -12.87
CA VAL A 306 -15.76 -35.72 -11.77
C VAL A 306 -16.17 -37.02 -11.07
N LEU A 307 -16.83 -36.92 -9.91
CA LEU A 307 -17.35 -38.09 -9.19
C LEU A 307 -18.35 -38.89 -10.04
N CYS A 308 -18.33 -40.22 -9.91
CA CYS A 308 -19.26 -41.10 -10.62
C CYS A 308 -20.60 -41.22 -9.89
N ILE A 309 -21.59 -40.45 -10.32
CA ILE A 309 -22.94 -40.44 -9.70
C ILE A 309 -23.71 -41.76 -9.92
N GLY A 310 -23.24 -42.60 -10.84
CA GLY A 310 -23.78 -43.92 -11.07
C GLY A 310 -23.61 -44.89 -9.89
N LYS A 311 -22.58 -44.70 -9.08
CA LYS A 311 -22.14 -45.64 -8.04
C LYS A 311 -22.68 -45.25 -6.67
N GLU A 312 -23.09 -46.23 -5.87
CA GLU A 312 -23.48 -46.00 -4.47
C GLU A 312 -22.28 -45.64 -3.58
N SER A 313 -21.09 -46.17 -3.88
CA SER A 313 -19.85 -45.84 -3.16
C SER A 313 -19.53 -44.34 -3.16
N THR A 314 -19.91 -43.61 -4.21
CA THR A 314 -19.78 -42.14 -4.28
C THR A 314 -20.62 -41.45 -3.20
N PHE A 315 -21.83 -41.93 -2.96
CA PHE A 315 -22.70 -41.35 -1.94
C PHE A 315 -22.26 -41.75 -0.53
N GLU A 316 -21.83 -43.00 -0.35
CA GLU A 316 -21.24 -43.46 0.91
C GLU A 316 -20.01 -42.61 1.28
N PHE A 317 -19.10 -42.39 0.32
CA PHE A 317 -17.95 -41.50 0.48
C PHE A 317 -18.37 -40.09 0.89
N ALA A 318 -19.24 -39.45 0.12
CA ALA A 318 -19.68 -38.07 0.39
C ALA A 318 -20.34 -37.95 1.77
N GLN A 319 -21.21 -38.91 2.14
CA GLN A 319 -21.87 -38.92 3.44
C GLN A 319 -20.88 -39.14 4.59
N ASN A 320 -19.93 -40.06 4.45
CA ASN A 320 -18.91 -40.32 5.47
C ASN A 320 -18.00 -39.09 5.68
N VAL A 321 -17.59 -38.42 4.60
CA VAL A 321 -16.85 -37.14 4.68
C VAL A 321 -17.69 -36.10 5.41
N LEU A 322 -18.94 -35.91 5.00
CA LEU A 322 -19.83 -34.91 5.60
C LEU A 322 -20.13 -35.18 7.07
N ILE A 323 -20.19 -36.45 7.52
CA ILE A 323 -20.32 -36.78 8.95
C ILE A 323 -19.17 -36.18 9.75
N GLU A 324 -17.92 -36.43 9.34
CA GLU A 324 -16.76 -35.89 10.05
C GLU A 324 -16.72 -34.35 9.95
N VAL A 325 -17.05 -33.77 8.79
CA VAL A 325 -17.14 -32.31 8.63
C VAL A 325 -18.17 -31.71 9.60
N MET A 326 -19.36 -32.29 9.72
CA MET A 326 -20.40 -31.79 10.62
C MET A 326 -20.02 -31.89 12.10
N GLU A 327 -19.10 -32.78 12.49
CA GLU A 327 -18.55 -32.85 13.84
C GLU A 327 -17.54 -31.72 14.13
N LEU A 328 -16.79 -31.29 13.11
CA LEU A 328 -15.75 -30.26 13.23
C LEU A 328 -16.33 -28.84 13.17
N PHE A 329 -17.40 -28.65 12.39
CA PHE A 329 -17.97 -27.34 12.12
C PHE A 329 -19.36 -27.21 12.78
N PRO A 330 -19.53 -26.34 13.79
CA PRO A 330 -20.81 -26.16 14.46
C PRO A 330 -21.83 -25.37 13.60
N SER A 331 -21.39 -24.77 12.48
CA SER A 331 -22.23 -24.01 11.56
C SER A 331 -23.50 -24.78 11.16
N LYS A 332 -24.63 -24.07 11.14
CA LYS A 332 -25.88 -24.60 10.56
C LYS A 332 -25.71 -24.94 9.07
N TYR A 333 -24.90 -24.16 8.37
CA TYR A 333 -24.67 -24.29 6.95
C TYR A 333 -23.44 -25.12 6.63
N ILE A 334 -23.55 -25.97 5.61
CA ILE A 334 -22.45 -26.64 4.93
C ILE A 334 -22.53 -26.27 3.44
N HIS A 335 -21.43 -25.79 2.87
CA HIS A 335 -21.34 -25.52 1.45
C HIS A 335 -20.91 -26.80 0.72
N ILE A 336 -21.63 -27.19 -0.34
CA ILE A 336 -21.31 -28.41 -1.10
C ILE A 336 -20.75 -28.10 -2.49
N GLY A 337 -20.50 -26.82 -2.77
CA GLY A 337 -20.05 -26.33 -4.07
C GLY A 337 -21.09 -26.56 -5.16
N GLY A 338 -20.73 -27.37 -6.15
CA GLY A 338 -21.60 -27.73 -7.27
C GLY A 338 -21.44 -26.83 -8.50
N ASP A 339 -20.38 -26.04 -8.55
CA ASP A 339 -19.99 -25.26 -9.72
C ASP A 339 -19.25 -26.10 -10.76
N GLU A 340 -19.25 -25.59 -11.99
CA GLU A 340 -18.45 -26.04 -13.13
C GLU A 340 -18.35 -27.56 -13.40
N CYS A 341 -19.32 -28.38 -12.99
CA CYS A 341 -19.27 -29.85 -13.11
C CYS A 341 -19.61 -30.37 -14.53
N PRO A 342 -18.64 -30.79 -15.36
CA PRO A 342 -18.93 -31.18 -16.75
C PRO A 342 -19.54 -32.59 -16.80
N SER A 343 -20.68 -32.75 -17.48
CA SER A 343 -21.36 -34.06 -17.58
C SER A 343 -20.77 -35.02 -18.63
N THR A 344 -19.63 -34.70 -19.22
CA THR A 344 -19.05 -35.42 -20.37
C THR A 344 -18.68 -36.86 -20.06
N THR A 345 -18.12 -37.12 -18.87
CA THR A 345 -17.71 -38.46 -18.44
C THR A 345 -18.91 -39.35 -18.09
N TRP A 346 -20.04 -38.77 -17.69
CA TRP A 346 -21.27 -39.51 -17.39
C TRP A 346 -21.95 -40.07 -18.64
N LYS A 347 -21.75 -39.46 -19.81
CA LYS A 347 -22.32 -39.90 -21.10
C LYS A 347 -21.88 -41.31 -21.48
N THR A 348 -20.62 -41.65 -21.23
CA THR A 348 -20.02 -42.94 -21.60
C THR A 348 -19.90 -43.90 -20.43
N CYS A 349 -20.17 -43.46 -19.19
CA CYS A 349 -20.08 -44.30 -18.00
C CYS A 349 -21.29 -45.24 -17.87
N PRO A 350 -21.10 -46.58 -17.88
CA PRO A 350 -22.22 -47.52 -17.80
C PRO A 350 -22.99 -47.41 -16.48
N HIS A 351 -22.32 -47.10 -15.35
CA HIS A 351 -22.98 -46.89 -14.07
C HIS A 351 -23.87 -45.65 -14.08
N CYS A 352 -23.39 -44.53 -14.64
CA CYS A 352 -24.18 -43.30 -14.74
C CYS A 352 -25.40 -43.50 -15.65
N GLN A 353 -25.22 -44.15 -16.81
CA GLN A 353 -26.32 -44.47 -17.72
C GLN A 353 -27.35 -45.40 -17.06
N ALA A 354 -26.90 -46.39 -16.28
CA ALA A 354 -27.80 -47.26 -15.51
C ALA A 354 -28.57 -46.48 -14.43
N ARG A 355 -27.92 -45.53 -13.73
CA ARG A 355 -28.59 -44.64 -12.77
C ARG A 355 -29.63 -43.76 -13.43
N MET A 356 -29.31 -43.14 -14.56
CA MET A 356 -30.26 -42.31 -15.30
C MET A 356 -31.51 -43.10 -15.68
N LYS A 357 -31.33 -44.35 -16.17
CA LYS A 357 -32.45 -45.23 -16.48
C LYS A 357 -33.28 -45.58 -15.24
N LYS A 358 -32.63 -45.85 -14.10
CA LYS A 358 -33.30 -46.22 -12.85
C LYS A 358 -34.13 -45.06 -12.28
N GLU A 359 -33.57 -43.86 -12.26
CA GLU A 359 -34.19 -42.67 -11.64
C GLU A 359 -34.96 -41.81 -12.67
N ASN A 360 -35.15 -42.31 -13.89
CA ASN A 360 -35.85 -41.63 -14.99
C ASN A 360 -35.32 -40.21 -15.31
N LEU A 361 -34.00 -40.06 -15.39
CA LEU A 361 -33.34 -38.79 -15.67
C LEU A 361 -33.20 -38.55 -17.18
N ALA A 362 -33.62 -37.38 -17.66
CA ALA A 362 -33.70 -37.08 -19.08
C ALA A 362 -32.36 -36.67 -19.73
N LYS A 363 -31.47 -36.02 -18.97
CA LYS A 363 -30.15 -35.55 -19.44
C LYS A 363 -29.07 -35.86 -18.41
N GLU A 364 -27.83 -36.01 -18.84
CA GLU A 364 -26.72 -36.31 -17.93
C GLU A 364 -26.52 -35.21 -16.88
N SER A 365 -26.76 -33.94 -17.21
CA SER A 365 -26.71 -32.86 -16.22
C SER A 365 -27.71 -33.04 -15.08
N ASN A 366 -28.80 -33.79 -15.27
CA ASN A 366 -29.73 -34.09 -14.19
C ASN A 366 -29.15 -35.05 -13.14
N LEU A 367 -28.05 -35.75 -13.42
CA LEU A 367 -27.33 -36.53 -12.40
C LEU A 367 -26.75 -35.62 -11.30
N GLN A 368 -26.30 -34.42 -11.65
CA GLN A 368 -25.84 -33.45 -10.67
C GLN A 368 -26.96 -33.06 -9.71
N ASN A 369 -28.16 -32.76 -10.25
CA ASN A 369 -29.33 -32.44 -9.42
C ASN A 369 -29.73 -33.60 -8.51
N TYR A 370 -29.69 -34.83 -9.04
CA TYR A 370 -29.94 -36.03 -8.25
C TYR A 370 -28.94 -36.18 -7.10
N PHE A 371 -27.66 -35.91 -7.37
CA PHE A 371 -26.62 -35.89 -6.34
C PHE A 371 -26.89 -34.81 -5.28
N THR A 372 -27.06 -33.56 -5.72
CA THR A 372 -27.34 -32.40 -4.85
C THR A 372 -28.54 -32.66 -3.95
N HIS A 373 -29.67 -33.16 -4.49
CA HIS A 373 -30.87 -33.42 -3.70
C HIS A 373 -30.66 -34.51 -2.64
N ARG A 374 -29.90 -35.56 -2.97
CA ARG A 374 -29.59 -36.64 -2.00
C ARG A 374 -28.66 -36.14 -0.89
N ILE A 375 -27.69 -35.29 -1.20
CA ILE A 375 -26.82 -34.67 -0.19
C ILE A 375 -27.58 -33.64 0.66
N GLU A 376 -28.45 -32.83 0.04
CA GLU A 376 -29.33 -31.90 0.77
C GLU A 376 -30.21 -32.65 1.79
N THR A 377 -30.87 -33.72 1.35
CA THR A 377 -31.71 -34.56 2.22
C THR A 377 -30.90 -35.16 3.37
N PHE A 378 -29.68 -35.59 3.08
CA PHE A 378 -28.77 -36.12 4.09
C PHE A 378 -28.38 -35.06 5.14
N LEU A 379 -28.02 -33.85 4.70
CA LEU A 379 -27.68 -32.73 5.58
C LEU A 379 -28.88 -32.34 6.46
N GLN A 380 -30.08 -32.28 5.88
CA GLN A 380 -31.31 -31.97 6.63
C GLN A 380 -31.62 -33.01 7.70
N ALA A 381 -31.42 -34.30 7.40
CA ALA A 381 -31.58 -35.37 8.37
C ALA A 381 -30.62 -35.25 9.57
N HIS A 382 -29.51 -34.50 9.41
CA HIS A 382 -28.54 -34.19 10.46
C HIS A 382 -28.67 -32.76 11.00
N GLY A 383 -29.77 -32.06 10.70
CA GLY A 383 -30.05 -30.71 11.21
C GLY A 383 -29.18 -29.62 10.59
N ARG A 384 -28.63 -29.85 9.40
CA ARG A 384 -27.83 -28.88 8.63
C ARG A 384 -28.59 -28.39 7.39
N GLU A 385 -28.23 -27.20 6.94
CA GLU A 385 -28.73 -26.60 5.70
C GLU A 385 -27.62 -26.51 4.65
N MET A 386 -27.99 -26.74 3.40
CA MET A 386 -27.07 -26.73 2.28
C MET A 386 -26.92 -25.33 1.68
N ILE A 387 -25.68 -24.94 1.38
CA ILE A 387 -25.38 -23.87 0.41
C ILE A 387 -24.75 -24.49 -0.83
N GLY A 388 -25.13 -24.03 -2.02
CA GLY A 388 -24.48 -24.38 -3.28
C GLY A 388 -24.37 -23.19 -4.22
N TRP A 389 -23.42 -23.24 -5.16
CA TRP A 389 -23.26 -22.25 -6.22
C TRP A 389 -24.46 -22.26 -7.17
N ASP A 390 -24.73 -21.15 -7.86
CA ASP A 390 -25.97 -20.95 -8.62
C ASP A 390 -26.23 -21.96 -9.76
N GLU A 391 -25.23 -22.73 -10.20
CA GLU A 391 -25.38 -23.90 -11.07
C GLU A 391 -26.38 -24.93 -10.54
N VAL A 392 -26.50 -25.10 -9.21
CA VAL A 392 -27.44 -26.07 -8.63
C VAL A 392 -28.91 -25.76 -8.95
N LEU A 393 -29.21 -24.55 -9.46
CA LEU A 393 -30.53 -24.18 -9.97
C LEU A 393 -30.91 -24.87 -11.28
N GLU A 394 -29.94 -25.26 -12.11
CA GLU A 394 -30.12 -25.56 -13.55
C GLU A 394 -30.98 -26.80 -13.86
N GLY A 395 -31.39 -27.59 -12.87
CA GLY A 395 -32.53 -28.48 -13.08
C GLY A 395 -33.35 -28.79 -11.83
N GLY A 396 -33.66 -27.72 -11.09
CA GLY A 396 -34.60 -27.73 -9.98
C GLY A 396 -33.90 -28.00 -8.66
N VAL A 397 -34.02 -27.04 -7.74
CA VAL A 397 -33.52 -27.16 -6.37
C VAL A 397 -34.71 -27.03 -5.41
N SER A 398 -34.63 -27.70 -4.25
CA SER A 398 -35.63 -27.51 -3.20
C SER A 398 -35.66 -26.05 -2.73
N GLN A 399 -36.82 -25.56 -2.28
CA GLN A 399 -36.94 -24.22 -1.66
C GLN A 399 -36.11 -24.08 -0.38
N THR A 400 -35.67 -25.19 0.21
CA THR A 400 -34.81 -25.24 1.41
C THR A 400 -33.34 -24.95 1.12
N ALA A 401 -32.89 -25.05 -0.13
CA ALA A 401 -31.52 -24.78 -0.49
C ALA A 401 -31.21 -23.28 -0.45
N THR A 402 -30.06 -22.94 0.11
CA THR A 402 -29.49 -21.58 0.03
C THR A 402 -28.58 -21.50 -1.19
N ILE A 403 -28.72 -20.44 -1.99
CA ILE A 403 -28.04 -20.29 -3.27
C ILE A 403 -27.00 -19.17 -3.18
N MET A 404 -25.76 -19.48 -3.55
CA MET A 404 -24.68 -18.50 -3.65
C MET A 404 -24.48 -18.09 -5.12
N SER A 405 -24.85 -16.85 -5.48
CA SER A 405 -24.85 -16.42 -6.89
C SER A 405 -23.55 -15.72 -7.28
N TRP A 406 -22.82 -16.33 -8.21
CA TRP A 406 -21.48 -15.89 -8.58
C TRP A 406 -21.33 -15.53 -10.06
N ARG A 407 -22.13 -16.09 -10.98
CA ARG A 407 -22.05 -15.82 -12.43
C ARG A 407 -22.71 -14.49 -12.85
N GLY A 408 -22.79 -13.55 -11.91
CA GLY A 408 -23.59 -12.34 -11.98
C GLY A 408 -24.67 -12.36 -10.90
N THR A 409 -25.68 -11.49 -11.02
CA THR A 409 -26.79 -11.39 -10.04
C THR A 409 -28.04 -12.16 -10.47
N LYS A 410 -28.11 -12.61 -11.73
CA LYS A 410 -29.32 -13.21 -12.32
C LYS A 410 -29.77 -14.47 -11.59
N GLY A 411 -28.84 -15.39 -11.29
CA GLY A 411 -29.16 -16.64 -10.57
C GLY A 411 -29.72 -16.36 -9.18
N GLY A 412 -29.11 -15.43 -8.44
CA GLY A 412 -29.61 -14.98 -7.14
C GLY A 412 -30.98 -14.32 -7.21
N ILE A 413 -31.24 -13.48 -8.23
CA ILE A 413 -32.56 -12.86 -8.42
C ILE A 413 -33.62 -13.94 -8.70
N GLU A 414 -33.32 -14.91 -9.57
CA GLU A 414 -34.23 -16.01 -9.87
C GLU A 414 -34.53 -16.87 -8.62
N ALA A 415 -33.50 -17.21 -7.85
CA ALA A 415 -33.64 -17.97 -6.61
C ALA A 415 -34.48 -17.23 -5.57
N ALA A 416 -34.22 -15.93 -5.35
CA ALA A 416 -34.97 -15.10 -4.41
C ALA A 416 -36.46 -15.03 -4.78
N LYS A 417 -36.77 -14.93 -6.08
CA LYS A 417 -38.15 -14.96 -6.61
C LYS A 417 -38.88 -16.28 -6.41
N LYS A 418 -38.13 -17.39 -6.34
CA LYS A 418 -38.66 -18.73 -6.06
C LYS A 418 -38.79 -19.03 -4.56
N GLY A 419 -38.37 -18.10 -3.69
CA GLY A 419 -38.44 -18.23 -2.24
C GLY A 419 -37.18 -18.80 -1.58
N ASN A 420 -36.15 -19.15 -2.36
CA ASN A 420 -34.88 -19.65 -1.84
C ASN A 420 -34.11 -18.55 -1.12
N LYS A 421 -33.35 -18.90 -0.09
CA LYS A 421 -32.38 -17.97 0.51
C LYS A 421 -31.18 -17.77 -0.41
N VAL A 422 -30.64 -16.56 -0.45
CA VAL A 422 -29.62 -16.15 -1.40
C VAL A 422 -28.48 -15.40 -0.71
N ILE A 423 -27.25 -15.75 -1.09
CA ILE A 423 -26.04 -15.00 -0.78
C ILE A 423 -25.47 -14.47 -2.10
N MET A 424 -25.31 -13.15 -2.21
CA MET A 424 -24.80 -12.54 -3.44
C MET A 424 -23.29 -12.45 -3.44
N THR A 425 -22.63 -13.10 -4.41
CA THR A 425 -21.17 -13.06 -4.60
C THR A 425 -20.79 -12.85 -6.07
N PRO A 426 -21.42 -11.93 -6.82
CA PRO A 426 -21.25 -11.85 -8.26
C PRO A 426 -19.79 -11.55 -8.62
N GLY A 427 -19.22 -12.32 -9.54
CA GLY A 427 -17.85 -12.16 -10.02
C GLY A 427 -17.56 -10.82 -10.68
N THR A 428 -18.58 -9.99 -10.92
CA THR A 428 -18.44 -8.61 -11.38
C THR A 428 -18.01 -7.64 -10.28
N HIS A 429 -18.28 -7.93 -9.01
CA HIS A 429 -18.04 -7.04 -7.86
C HIS A 429 -17.28 -7.73 -6.71
N CYS A 430 -17.49 -9.03 -6.50
CA CYS A 430 -17.10 -9.72 -5.26
C CYS A 430 -15.88 -10.64 -5.40
N TYR A 431 -15.24 -10.72 -6.57
CA TYR A 431 -14.10 -11.62 -6.81
C TYR A 431 -12.78 -10.88 -6.63
N PHE A 432 -12.18 -11.04 -5.45
CA PHE A 432 -10.99 -10.30 -5.04
C PHE A 432 -9.69 -10.95 -5.49
N ASP A 433 -9.75 -12.05 -6.22
CA ASP A 433 -8.66 -12.62 -7.01
C ASP A 433 -8.34 -11.83 -8.29
N LYS A 434 -9.20 -10.87 -8.67
CA LYS A 434 -9.03 -10.00 -9.85
C LYS A 434 -8.16 -8.77 -9.57
N TYR A 435 -7.53 -8.24 -10.62
CA TYR A 435 -6.70 -7.03 -10.53
C TYR A 435 -7.48 -5.84 -9.96
N GLN A 436 -6.77 -5.00 -9.21
CA GLN A 436 -7.32 -3.79 -8.61
C GLN A 436 -6.84 -2.49 -9.26
N SER A 437 -5.79 -2.56 -10.10
CA SER A 437 -5.27 -1.47 -10.92
C SER A 437 -5.38 -1.81 -12.40
N LYS A 438 -5.57 -0.80 -13.25
CA LYS A 438 -5.49 -0.96 -14.71
C LYS A 438 -4.07 -1.19 -15.19
N LYS A 439 -3.06 -0.85 -14.39
CA LYS A 439 -1.64 -1.03 -14.71
C LYS A 439 -1.17 -2.44 -14.35
N THR A 440 -1.78 -3.44 -14.97
CA THR A 440 -1.58 -4.85 -14.60
C THR A 440 -0.13 -5.33 -14.72
N THR A 441 0.72 -4.70 -15.54
CA THR A 441 2.15 -5.03 -15.63
C THR A 441 2.97 -4.65 -14.39
N ALA A 442 2.43 -3.78 -13.54
CA ALA A 442 3.04 -3.39 -12.27
C ALA A 442 2.37 -4.08 -11.05
N GLU A 443 1.37 -4.93 -11.30
CA GLU A 443 0.67 -5.69 -10.24
C GLU A 443 1.26 -7.11 -10.11
N PRO A 444 1.14 -7.74 -8.93
CA PRO A 444 1.32 -9.18 -8.81
C PRO A 444 0.42 -9.94 -9.80
N LEU A 445 0.89 -11.08 -10.29
CA LEU A 445 0.09 -11.92 -11.19
C LEU A 445 -1.25 -12.26 -10.53
N ALA A 446 -2.35 -11.99 -11.24
CA ALA A 446 -3.72 -12.26 -10.81
C ALA A 446 -4.49 -12.92 -11.96
N ILE A 447 -5.69 -13.47 -11.72
CA ILE A 447 -6.42 -14.23 -12.75
C ILE A 447 -6.75 -13.40 -14.01
N GLY A 448 -6.90 -12.08 -13.84
CA GLY A 448 -7.41 -11.17 -14.86
C GLY A 448 -8.46 -10.24 -14.28
N GLY A 449 -9.29 -9.66 -15.16
CA GLY A 449 -10.36 -8.75 -14.78
C GLY A 449 -9.88 -7.44 -14.15
N TYR A 450 -10.83 -6.62 -13.70
CA TYR A 450 -10.57 -5.37 -13.02
C TYR A 450 -11.73 -5.04 -12.07
N ILE A 451 -11.46 -5.12 -10.77
CA ILE A 451 -12.41 -4.80 -9.69
C ILE A 451 -11.68 -3.85 -8.73
N PRO A 452 -11.71 -2.53 -8.97
CA PRO A 452 -11.24 -1.54 -8.01
C PRO A 452 -12.22 -1.42 -6.82
N VAL A 453 -11.80 -0.72 -5.77
CA VAL A 453 -12.65 -0.48 -4.57
C VAL A 453 -13.97 0.21 -4.93
N SER A 454 -13.95 1.18 -5.85
CA SER A 454 -15.14 1.91 -6.33
C SER A 454 -16.22 0.95 -6.84
N LYS A 455 -15.80 -0.04 -7.62
CA LYS A 455 -16.67 -1.08 -8.16
C LYS A 455 -17.25 -1.98 -7.06
N VAL A 456 -16.50 -2.27 -6.00
CA VAL A 456 -17.06 -3.00 -4.85
C VAL A 456 -18.08 -2.14 -4.12
N TYR A 457 -17.77 -0.86 -3.94
CA TYR A 457 -18.58 0.09 -3.18
C TYR A 457 -19.94 0.39 -3.82
N GLU A 458 -20.02 0.46 -5.15
CA GLU A 458 -21.27 0.70 -5.89
C GLU A 458 -22.24 -0.49 -5.83
N PHE A 459 -21.78 -1.69 -5.45
CA PHE A 459 -22.60 -2.89 -5.49
C PHE A 459 -23.85 -2.77 -4.60
N ASP A 460 -25.03 -3.04 -5.20
CA ASP A 460 -26.31 -3.16 -4.48
C ASP A 460 -26.84 -4.60 -4.62
N PRO A 461 -26.78 -5.43 -3.54
CA PRO A 461 -27.28 -6.80 -3.56
C PRO A 461 -28.78 -6.94 -3.78
N LEU A 462 -29.55 -5.85 -3.64
CA LEU A 462 -31.02 -5.86 -3.70
C LEU A 462 -31.60 -5.29 -5.01
N LEU A 463 -30.73 -4.88 -5.94
CA LEU A 463 -31.17 -4.32 -7.21
C LEU A 463 -32.06 -5.33 -7.98
N ASP A 464 -33.12 -4.83 -8.62
CA ASP A 464 -34.11 -5.59 -9.39
C ASP A 464 -34.98 -6.59 -8.60
N LEU A 465 -35.02 -6.46 -7.27
CA LEU A 465 -35.90 -7.21 -6.37
C LEU A 465 -36.99 -6.33 -5.75
N SER A 466 -38.17 -6.91 -5.55
CA SER A 466 -39.25 -6.30 -4.76
C SER A 466 -38.99 -6.43 -3.24
N GLN A 467 -39.72 -5.67 -2.43
CA GLN A 467 -39.54 -5.68 -0.98
C GLN A 467 -39.74 -7.05 -0.32
N GLU A 468 -40.63 -7.91 -0.83
CA GLU A 468 -40.78 -9.28 -0.33
C GLU A 468 -39.60 -10.17 -0.75
N GLU A 469 -39.18 -10.08 -2.00
CA GLU A 469 -38.06 -10.88 -2.53
C GLU A 469 -36.74 -10.50 -1.84
N CYS A 470 -36.56 -9.24 -1.46
CA CYS A 470 -35.39 -8.78 -0.69
C CYS A 470 -35.22 -9.54 0.63
N LYS A 471 -36.29 -10.05 1.27
CA LYS A 471 -36.20 -10.85 2.51
C LYS A 471 -35.55 -12.22 2.31
N ASN A 472 -35.37 -12.63 1.06
CA ASN A 472 -34.70 -13.86 0.70
C ASN A 472 -33.19 -13.66 0.49
N VAL A 473 -32.71 -12.42 0.36
CA VAL A 473 -31.28 -12.12 0.29
C VAL A 473 -30.73 -12.01 1.72
N LEU A 474 -29.99 -13.04 2.15
CA LEU A 474 -29.34 -13.07 3.46
C LEU A 474 -28.21 -12.04 3.55
N GLY A 475 -27.53 -11.80 2.42
CA GLY A 475 -26.48 -10.79 2.32
C GLY A 475 -25.50 -11.07 1.19
N LEU A 476 -24.23 -10.78 1.45
CA LEU A 476 -23.18 -10.77 0.43
C LEU A 476 -21.85 -11.29 0.96
N GLN A 477 -20.97 -11.64 0.02
CA GLN A 477 -19.63 -12.11 0.35
C GLN A 477 -18.59 -11.78 -0.72
N ALA A 478 -17.36 -11.52 -0.27
CA ALA A 478 -16.19 -11.49 -1.15
C ALA A 478 -15.57 -12.88 -1.28
N ASN A 479 -15.24 -13.28 -2.50
CA ASN A 479 -14.55 -14.52 -2.79
C ASN A 479 -13.08 -14.23 -3.12
N LEU A 480 -12.16 -14.95 -2.48
CA LEU A 480 -10.73 -14.88 -2.79
C LEU A 480 -10.23 -16.27 -3.20
N TRP A 481 -10.28 -16.51 -4.51
CA TRP A 481 -9.66 -17.65 -5.17
C TRP A 481 -8.14 -17.46 -5.27
N THR A 482 -7.36 -18.53 -5.18
CA THR A 482 -5.92 -18.41 -4.92
C THR A 482 -5.02 -19.05 -5.97
N GLU A 483 -5.47 -19.22 -7.22
CA GLU A 483 -4.65 -19.76 -8.32
C GLU A 483 -3.31 -19.01 -8.50
N TYR A 484 -3.34 -17.68 -8.33
CA TYR A 484 -2.17 -16.83 -8.50
C TYR A 484 -1.74 -16.11 -7.22
N ILE A 485 -2.26 -16.51 -6.06
CA ILE A 485 -2.01 -15.86 -4.76
C ILE A 485 -1.16 -16.79 -3.90
N LYS A 486 0.16 -16.68 -4.03
CA LYS A 486 1.09 -17.71 -3.53
C LYS A 486 1.40 -17.63 -2.03
N ASP A 487 1.21 -16.45 -1.44
CA ASP A 487 1.53 -16.20 -0.04
C ASP A 487 0.49 -15.28 0.62
N PHE A 488 0.53 -15.22 1.95
CA PHE A 488 -0.45 -14.48 2.72
C PHE A 488 -0.32 -12.95 2.61
N LYS A 489 0.86 -12.43 2.23
CA LYS A 489 1.00 -10.98 1.96
C LYS A 489 0.20 -10.61 0.72
N GLN A 490 0.21 -11.47 -0.30
CA GLN A 490 -0.62 -11.31 -1.47
C GLN A 490 -2.11 -11.50 -1.16
N VAL A 491 -2.48 -12.42 -0.26
CA VAL A 491 -3.87 -12.52 0.27
C VAL A 491 -4.32 -11.17 0.83
N GLN A 492 -3.53 -10.57 1.72
CA GLN A 492 -3.85 -9.28 2.32
C GLN A 492 -3.91 -8.17 1.26
N TYR A 493 -2.95 -8.12 0.33
CA TYR A 493 -2.93 -7.14 -0.78
C TYR A 493 -4.17 -7.23 -1.66
N MET A 494 -4.61 -8.45 -1.97
CA MET A 494 -5.79 -8.70 -2.81
C MET A 494 -7.09 -8.43 -2.05
N LEU A 495 -7.13 -8.69 -0.74
CA LEU A 495 -8.31 -8.47 0.09
C LEU A 495 -8.51 -6.99 0.47
N LEU A 496 -7.43 -6.28 0.79
CA LEU A 496 -7.46 -4.93 1.34
C LEU A 496 -7.00 -3.88 0.32
N PRO A 497 -7.69 -2.74 0.18
CA PRO A 497 -8.80 -2.26 1.02
C PRO A 497 -10.21 -2.62 0.52
N ARG A 498 -10.37 -3.50 -0.48
CA ARG A 498 -11.69 -3.83 -1.06
C ARG A 498 -12.68 -4.43 -0.04
N LEU A 499 -12.20 -5.19 0.95
CA LEU A 499 -13.04 -5.71 2.02
C LEU A 499 -13.73 -4.62 2.84
N ALA A 500 -13.09 -3.46 3.01
CA ALA A 500 -13.71 -2.32 3.69
C ALA A 500 -14.91 -1.76 2.92
N ALA A 501 -14.84 -1.75 1.58
CA ALA A 501 -15.99 -1.38 0.75
C ALA A 501 -17.11 -2.43 0.81
N LEU A 502 -16.76 -3.72 0.77
CA LEU A 502 -17.76 -4.79 0.92
C LEU A 502 -18.45 -4.74 2.30
N ALA A 503 -17.67 -4.50 3.36
CA ALA A 503 -18.20 -4.36 4.71
C ALA A 503 -19.15 -3.16 4.82
N GLU A 504 -18.85 -2.05 4.14
CA GLU A 504 -19.78 -0.92 4.03
C GLU A 504 -21.10 -1.34 3.37
N VAL A 505 -21.04 -2.07 2.24
CA VAL A 505 -22.22 -2.58 1.55
C VAL A 505 -23.06 -3.48 2.46
N GLY A 506 -22.39 -4.34 3.25
CA GLY A 506 -23.03 -5.29 4.17
C GLY A 506 -23.67 -4.66 5.41
N TRP A 507 -23.27 -3.44 5.77
CA TRP A 507 -23.61 -2.85 7.07
C TRP A 507 -24.44 -1.58 6.95
N THR A 508 -24.12 -0.70 6.01
CA THR A 508 -24.60 0.69 6.00
C THR A 508 -25.96 0.82 5.31
N TYR A 509 -26.85 1.60 5.93
CA TYR A 509 -28.17 1.95 5.40
C TYR A 509 -28.15 3.29 4.65
N GLY A 510 -29.08 3.46 3.70
CA GLY A 510 -29.28 4.71 2.97
C GLY A 510 -28.31 4.94 1.82
N GLU A 511 -28.25 6.18 1.34
CA GLU A 511 -27.34 6.57 0.25
C GLU A 511 -25.87 6.53 0.71
N ARG A 512 -25.04 5.87 -0.10
CA ARG A 512 -23.59 5.78 0.10
C ARG A 512 -22.88 6.83 -0.74
N ASN A 513 -21.96 7.57 -0.13
CA ASN A 513 -21.14 8.57 -0.81
C ASN A 513 -19.69 8.07 -0.89
N GLU A 514 -19.15 7.95 -2.10
CA GLU A 514 -17.82 7.36 -2.31
C GLU A 514 -16.70 8.25 -1.78
N ASP A 515 -16.72 9.56 -2.06
CA ASP A 515 -15.69 10.51 -1.58
C ASP A 515 -15.58 10.53 -0.05
N GLU A 516 -16.73 10.46 0.62
CA GLU A 516 -16.83 10.36 2.08
C GLU A 516 -16.22 9.05 2.58
N PHE A 517 -16.56 7.93 1.96
CA PHE A 517 -15.96 6.63 2.26
C PHE A 517 -14.45 6.61 2.04
N LEU A 518 -13.94 7.15 0.94
CA LEU A 518 -12.50 7.21 0.66
C LEU A 518 -11.74 8.01 1.70
N THR A 519 -12.36 9.07 2.25
CA THR A 519 -11.79 9.83 3.36
C THR A 519 -11.65 8.95 4.61
N ARG A 520 -12.69 8.19 4.97
CA ARG A 520 -12.64 7.25 6.10
C ARG A 520 -11.67 6.10 5.85
N LEU A 521 -11.61 5.61 4.62
CA LEU A 521 -10.77 4.50 4.22
C LEU A 521 -9.29 4.86 4.34
N LYS A 522 -8.91 6.06 3.89
CA LYS A 522 -7.55 6.58 4.08
C LYS A 522 -7.17 6.63 5.55
N GLN A 523 -8.11 6.95 6.44
CA GLN A 523 -7.87 6.93 7.88
C GLN A 523 -7.70 5.49 8.39
N LEU A 524 -8.59 4.56 8.00
CA LEU A 524 -8.51 3.15 8.37
C LEU A 524 -7.17 2.51 7.97
N THR A 525 -6.56 2.92 6.86
CA THR A 525 -5.24 2.38 6.46
C THR A 525 -4.11 2.67 7.45
N LYS A 526 -4.20 3.72 8.28
CA LYS A 526 -3.22 3.94 9.36
C LYS A 526 -3.23 2.79 10.37
N ARG A 527 -4.40 2.18 10.59
CA ARG A 527 -4.55 0.99 11.44
C ARG A 527 -4.03 -0.25 10.77
N TYR A 528 -4.21 -0.38 9.46
CA TYR A 528 -3.56 -1.45 8.70
C TYR A 528 -2.05 -1.38 8.84
N ASP A 529 -1.46 -0.19 8.69
CA ASP A 529 -0.02 0.02 8.90
C ASP A 529 0.40 -0.36 10.34
N ALA A 530 -0.35 0.07 11.36
CA ALA A 530 -0.06 -0.26 12.76
C ALA A 530 -0.17 -1.76 13.08
N LEU A 531 -1.11 -2.45 12.43
CA LEU A 531 -1.29 -3.90 12.50
C LEU A 531 -0.32 -4.66 11.58
N GLY A 532 0.44 -3.99 10.72
CA GLY A 532 1.34 -4.64 9.76
C GLY A 532 0.61 -5.42 8.65
N TYR A 533 -0.61 -5.00 8.28
CA TYR A 533 -1.32 -5.56 7.13
C TYR A 533 -0.76 -5.02 5.81
N HIS A 534 -0.52 -5.90 4.84
CA HIS A 534 -0.19 -5.50 3.48
C HIS A 534 -1.48 -5.20 2.70
N TYR A 535 -1.59 -4.02 2.08
CA TYR A 535 -2.80 -3.63 1.35
C TYR A 535 -2.44 -2.87 0.06
N ALA A 536 -3.34 -2.92 -0.91
CA ALA A 536 -3.16 -2.23 -2.17
C ALA A 536 -3.31 -0.71 -2.00
N ARG A 537 -2.38 0.06 -2.58
CA ARG A 537 -2.31 1.52 -2.39
C ARG A 537 -2.76 2.33 -3.61
N HIS A 538 -3.06 1.68 -4.73
CA HIS A 538 -3.49 2.30 -5.99
C HIS A 538 -4.62 3.30 -5.78
N ILE A 539 -5.61 3.03 -4.93
CA ILE A 539 -6.72 3.99 -4.71
C ILE A 539 -6.30 5.29 -4.03
N PHE A 540 -5.16 5.30 -3.34
CA PHE A 540 -4.60 6.50 -2.72
C PHE A 540 -3.50 7.14 -3.57
N THR A 541 -3.07 6.46 -4.64
CA THR A 541 -1.95 6.86 -5.50
C THR A 541 -2.33 7.01 -6.96
N ASP A 542 -3.51 6.57 -7.40
CA ASP A 542 -4.05 6.80 -8.74
C ASP A 542 -4.39 8.28 -8.82
N LEU A 543 -3.49 9.00 -9.47
CA LEU A 543 -3.50 10.44 -9.53
C LEU A 543 -4.59 10.86 -10.52
N GLU A 544 -5.82 11.04 -10.03
CA GLU A 544 -6.89 11.65 -10.84
C GLU A 544 -6.62 13.13 -11.17
N GLY A 545 -5.52 13.71 -10.71
CA GLY A 545 -5.13 15.09 -11.00
C GLY A 545 -4.92 15.40 -12.48
N LYS A 546 -4.92 16.69 -12.80
CA LYS A 546 -4.47 17.22 -14.09
C LYS A 546 -2.94 17.14 -14.14
N PHE A 547 -2.40 16.44 -15.14
CA PHE A 547 -0.96 16.38 -15.41
C PHE A 547 -0.55 17.34 -16.50
N ILE A 548 0.60 18.01 -16.31
CA ILE A 548 1.26 18.78 -17.34
C ILE A 548 2.71 18.32 -17.49
N LYS A 549 3.24 18.35 -18.71
CA LYS A 549 4.65 18.06 -18.96
C LYS A 549 5.53 19.18 -18.41
N ALA A 550 6.65 18.81 -17.80
CA ALA A 550 7.57 19.76 -17.20
C ALA A 550 8.27 20.67 -18.23
N ASP A 551 8.28 20.31 -19.51
CA ASP A 551 8.80 21.13 -20.61
C ASP A 551 8.12 22.50 -20.72
N SER A 552 6.86 22.61 -20.31
CA SER A 552 6.07 23.84 -20.29
C SER A 552 6.31 24.75 -19.07
N LEU A 553 7.16 24.33 -18.14
CA LEU A 553 7.44 25.04 -16.88
C LEU A 553 8.83 25.68 -16.87
N THR A 554 9.14 26.43 -15.82
CA THR A 554 10.42 27.16 -15.73
C THR A 554 11.53 26.25 -15.25
N TRP A 555 12.57 26.09 -16.06
CA TRP A 555 13.75 25.29 -15.74
C TRP A 555 14.84 26.16 -15.11
N VAL A 556 15.43 25.69 -14.01
CA VAL A 556 16.49 26.40 -13.28
C VAL A 556 17.72 25.51 -13.11
N GLY A 557 18.87 26.11 -12.79
CA GLY A 557 20.12 25.35 -12.59
C GLY A 557 20.83 24.91 -13.87
N LYS A 558 20.48 25.50 -15.03
CA LYS A 558 21.13 25.24 -16.32
C LYS A 558 22.07 26.38 -16.72
N ALA A 559 23.24 26.03 -17.26
CA ALA A 559 24.17 26.99 -17.86
C ALA A 559 23.65 27.57 -19.18
N SER A 560 23.05 26.71 -19.99
CA SER A 560 22.50 27.01 -21.30
C SER A 560 21.34 26.05 -21.63
N ASN A 561 20.58 26.39 -22.67
CA ASN A 561 19.57 25.49 -23.21
C ASN A 561 20.25 24.35 -23.97
N THR A 562 19.73 23.15 -23.81
CA THR A 562 20.25 21.91 -24.41
C THR A 562 19.16 21.26 -25.27
N LYS A 563 19.55 20.52 -26.32
CA LYS A 563 18.57 19.82 -27.17
C LYS A 563 17.68 18.87 -26.38
N ASN A 564 18.27 18.12 -25.44
CA ASN A 564 17.51 17.38 -24.42
C ASN A 564 17.44 18.24 -23.16
N ILE A 565 16.23 18.67 -22.79
CA ILE A 565 15.98 19.59 -21.66
C ILE A 565 16.46 19.06 -20.30
N TYR A 566 16.57 17.74 -20.14
CA TYR A 566 17.02 17.12 -18.89
C TYR A 566 18.55 17.09 -18.74
N HIS A 567 19.30 17.30 -19.82
CA HIS A 567 20.77 17.26 -19.79
C HIS A 567 21.34 18.58 -19.26
N ARG A 568 22.45 18.51 -18.52
CA ARG A 568 23.16 19.69 -18.02
C ARG A 568 23.98 20.38 -19.11
N VAL A 569 24.52 19.59 -20.03
CA VAL A 569 25.36 20.06 -21.15
C VAL A 569 24.97 19.29 -22.42
N ASP A 570 24.94 19.97 -23.57
CA ASP A 570 24.80 19.31 -24.86
C ASP A 570 26.14 18.69 -25.29
N THR A 571 26.34 17.43 -24.89
CA THR A 571 27.61 16.72 -25.08
C THR A 571 27.89 16.35 -26.53
N ALA A 572 26.91 16.47 -27.44
CA ALA A 572 27.09 16.21 -28.86
C ALA A 572 28.00 17.26 -29.53
N ILE A 573 28.03 18.48 -28.99
CA ILE A 573 28.89 19.58 -29.47
C ILE A 573 30.36 19.29 -29.14
N TYR A 574 30.64 18.69 -27.98
CA TYR A 574 31.98 18.49 -27.44
C TYR A 574 32.54 17.09 -27.76
N LYS A 575 32.84 16.82 -29.03
CA LYS A 575 33.26 15.49 -29.52
C LYS A 575 34.46 14.89 -28.79
N LYS A 576 35.46 15.72 -28.43
CA LYS A 576 36.71 15.31 -27.76
C LYS A 576 36.57 15.04 -26.26
N MET A 577 35.39 15.29 -25.67
CA MET A 577 35.17 15.09 -24.23
C MET A 577 35.20 13.59 -23.86
N PRO A 578 35.81 13.21 -22.71
CA PRO A 578 35.84 11.82 -22.27
C PRO A 578 34.44 11.21 -22.14
N GLN A 579 34.28 9.94 -22.53
CA GLN A 579 32.97 9.29 -22.59
C GLN A 579 32.26 9.23 -21.23
N LYS A 580 33.00 8.97 -20.14
CA LYS A 580 32.44 8.98 -18.78
C LYS A 580 31.92 10.37 -18.39
N VAL A 581 32.63 11.43 -18.77
CA VAL A 581 32.21 12.82 -18.53
C VAL A 581 30.94 13.13 -19.33
N LYS A 582 30.87 12.73 -20.61
CA LYS A 582 29.65 12.88 -21.42
C LYS A 582 28.45 12.21 -20.77
N SER A 583 28.62 10.97 -20.30
CA SER A 583 27.55 10.22 -19.63
C SER A 583 27.10 10.85 -18.31
N LEU A 584 27.98 11.53 -17.58
CA LEU A 584 27.59 12.19 -16.32
C LEU A 584 26.86 13.51 -16.58
N PHE A 585 27.18 14.23 -17.66
CA PHE A 585 26.46 15.45 -18.02
C PHE A 585 25.03 15.22 -18.54
N THR A 586 24.64 13.97 -18.85
CA THR A 586 23.24 13.64 -19.12
C THR A 586 22.39 13.55 -17.85
N ASN A 587 23.00 13.42 -16.67
CA ASN A 587 22.28 13.41 -15.39
C ASN A 587 21.78 14.83 -15.05
N SER A 588 20.69 14.92 -14.29
CA SER A 588 19.99 16.17 -13.98
C SER A 588 20.44 16.90 -12.71
N ALA A 589 21.66 16.64 -12.20
CA ALA A 589 22.14 17.21 -10.94
C ALA A 589 22.00 18.75 -10.85
N GLY A 590 21.34 19.24 -9.81
CA GLY A 590 21.12 20.67 -9.58
C GLY A 590 20.08 21.35 -10.48
N ILE A 591 19.48 20.62 -11.43
CA ILE A 591 18.34 21.12 -12.20
C ILE A 591 17.08 21.04 -11.34
N ALA A 592 16.23 22.07 -11.43
CA ALA A 592 14.91 22.06 -10.82
C ALA A 592 13.85 22.72 -11.71
N ILE A 593 12.58 22.43 -11.41
CA ILE A 593 11.41 23.00 -12.08
C ILE A 593 10.72 23.97 -11.13
N ALA A 594 10.62 25.23 -11.55
CA ALA A 594 9.94 26.29 -10.82
C ALA A 594 8.55 26.56 -11.43
N PHE A 595 7.53 26.58 -10.56
CA PHE A 595 6.13 26.78 -10.99
C PHE A 595 5.28 27.38 -9.87
N THR A 596 4.09 27.85 -10.24
CA THR A 596 3.09 28.34 -9.28
C THR A 596 1.80 27.55 -9.45
N THR A 597 1.19 27.15 -8.34
CA THR A 597 -0.11 26.46 -8.31
C THR A 597 -0.92 26.88 -7.09
N ASN A 598 -2.24 26.71 -7.12
CA ASN A 598 -3.12 26.80 -5.94
C ASN A 598 -3.53 25.42 -5.41
N SER A 599 -2.94 24.33 -5.90
CA SER A 599 -3.36 22.99 -5.54
C SER A 599 -3.14 22.66 -4.06
N SER A 600 -4.05 21.85 -3.54
CA SER A 600 -3.93 21.19 -2.23
C SER A 600 -3.03 19.96 -2.30
N SER A 601 -2.77 19.46 -3.51
CA SER A 601 -1.97 18.27 -3.75
C SER A 601 -1.04 18.45 -4.96
N ILE A 602 0.18 17.94 -4.86
CA ILE A 602 1.17 17.92 -5.95
C ILE A 602 1.65 16.50 -6.10
N ALA A 603 1.67 16.03 -7.34
CA ALA A 603 2.09 14.70 -7.70
C ALA A 603 3.07 14.74 -8.88
N ALA A 604 3.74 13.63 -9.17
CA ALA A 604 4.58 13.53 -10.35
C ALA A 604 4.55 12.14 -10.96
N LYS A 605 4.68 12.10 -12.29
CA LYS A 605 5.01 10.92 -13.09
C LYS A 605 6.36 11.16 -13.71
N TRP A 606 7.32 10.27 -13.50
CA TRP A 606 8.63 10.43 -14.12
C TRP A 606 9.25 9.09 -14.50
N SER A 607 10.15 9.16 -15.48
CA SER A 607 10.97 8.04 -15.88
C SER A 607 12.43 8.41 -15.81
N VAL A 608 13.24 7.44 -15.39
CA VAL A 608 14.69 7.51 -15.39
C VAL A 608 15.26 6.39 -16.26
N LYS A 609 16.44 6.61 -16.82
CA LYS A 609 17.05 5.68 -17.77
C LYS A 609 17.55 4.39 -17.13
N ASN A 610 18.22 4.46 -15.98
CA ASN A 610 18.85 3.27 -15.38
C ASN A 610 17.95 2.60 -14.34
N GLY A 611 17.24 3.38 -13.53
CA GLY A 611 16.26 2.84 -12.59
C GLY A 611 16.87 2.02 -11.43
N LYS A 612 18.16 2.20 -11.15
CA LYS A 612 18.93 1.42 -10.17
C LYS A 612 19.57 2.32 -9.12
N GLY A 613 19.34 1.98 -7.85
CA GLY A 613 19.97 2.64 -6.70
C GLY A 613 21.49 2.52 -6.67
N LEU A 614 22.12 3.42 -5.92
CA LEU A 614 23.58 3.44 -5.67
C LEU A 614 23.84 3.12 -4.19
N PRO A 615 24.90 2.36 -3.86
CA PRO A 615 25.11 1.85 -2.50
C PRO A 615 25.44 2.93 -1.46
N ASN A 616 25.90 4.11 -1.89
CA ASN A 616 26.39 5.17 -1.01
C ASN A 616 25.44 6.37 -0.89
N MET A 617 24.20 6.26 -1.36
CA MET A 617 23.19 7.31 -1.24
C MET A 617 21.75 6.77 -1.33
N PRO A 618 20.75 7.49 -0.80
CA PRO A 618 19.35 7.08 -0.94
C PRO A 618 18.86 7.18 -2.38
N ASP A 619 17.93 6.31 -2.76
CA ASP A 619 17.30 6.32 -4.09
C ASP A 619 16.58 7.65 -4.39
N ILE A 620 16.10 8.34 -3.34
CA ILE A 620 15.49 9.67 -3.48
C ILE A 620 16.46 10.67 -4.12
N ASN A 621 17.75 10.61 -3.79
CA ASN A 621 18.77 11.49 -4.37
C ASN A 621 19.19 11.03 -5.78
N SER A 622 19.39 9.72 -5.97
CA SER A 622 19.93 9.20 -7.22
C SER A 622 18.92 9.20 -8.37
N MET A 623 17.62 9.02 -8.07
CA MET A 623 16.56 8.81 -9.07
C MET A 623 15.18 9.35 -8.67
N GLY A 624 15.00 9.85 -7.44
CA GLY A 624 13.77 10.47 -6.96
C GLY A 624 13.68 11.98 -7.21
N LEU A 625 12.67 12.60 -6.60
CA LEU A 625 12.39 14.04 -6.67
C LEU A 625 12.22 14.62 -5.26
N ASP A 626 12.55 15.89 -5.06
CA ASP A 626 12.20 16.62 -3.83
C ASP A 626 11.68 18.03 -4.06
N LEU A 627 10.57 18.34 -3.39
CA LEU A 627 9.78 19.55 -3.56
C LEU A 627 10.01 20.53 -2.41
N TYR A 628 10.19 21.80 -2.78
CA TYR A 628 10.20 22.93 -1.87
C TYR A 628 9.08 23.91 -2.24
N ILE A 629 8.44 24.47 -1.23
CA ILE A 629 7.41 25.50 -1.36
C ILE A 629 7.85 26.73 -0.59
N LYS A 630 7.71 27.90 -1.20
CA LYS A 630 8.08 29.16 -0.57
C LYS A 630 7.06 29.55 0.51
N LYS A 631 7.52 29.74 1.75
CA LYS A 631 6.72 30.20 2.89
C LYS A 631 7.51 31.27 3.65
N GLY A 632 6.91 32.45 3.84
CA GLY A 632 7.59 33.59 4.49
C GLY A 632 8.86 34.03 3.78
N GLY A 633 8.86 34.04 2.44
CA GLY A 633 10.03 34.41 1.62
C GLY A 633 11.13 33.34 1.54
N THR A 634 11.07 32.27 2.33
CA THR A 634 12.07 31.18 2.34
C THR A 634 11.54 29.91 1.70
N TRP A 635 12.41 29.19 1.00
CA TRP A 635 12.09 27.85 0.47
C TRP A 635 12.07 26.82 1.60
N ARG A 636 10.93 26.16 1.80
CA ARG A 636 10.74 25.11 2.82
C ARG A 636 10.49 23.78 2.14
N TYR A 637 11.07 22.72 2.70
CA TYR A 637 10.81 21.37 2.24
C TYR A 637 9.31 21.04 2.36
N ALA A 638 8.74 20.43 1.32
CA ALA A 638 7.32 20.11 1.24
C ALA A 638 7.04 18.63 1.00
N GLY A 639 7.93 17.89 0.34
CA GLY A 639 7.71 16.47 0.06
C GLY A 639 8.73 15.86 -0.88
N ILE A 640 8.60 14.56 -1.12
CA ILE A 640 9.46 13.76 -2.00
C ILE A 640 8.62 12.90 -2.94
N GLY A 641 9.12 12.69 -4.16
CA GLY A 641 8.71 11.58 -5.00
C GLY A 641 9.67 10.41 -4.78
N ARG A 642 9.20 9.33 -4.14
CA ARG A 642 10.03 8.13 -3.96
C ARG A 642 10.03 7.34 -5.28
N PRO A 643 11.20 6.89 -5.73
CA PRO A 643 11.28 6.10 -6.95
C PRO A 643 10.83 4.65 -6.75
N GLU A 644 10.29 4.04 -7.80
CA GLU A 644 9.80 2.64 -7.89
C GLU A 644 10.45 1.91 -9.08
N GLY A 645 11.73 2.19 -9.35
CA GLY A 645 12.47 1.67 -10.51
C GLY A 645 12.57 2.68 -11.64
N SER A 646 12.46 2.23 -12.91
CA SER A 646 12.65 3.08 -14.09
C SER A 646 11.47 4.02 -14.39
N TYR A 647 10.28 3.70 -13.88
CA TYR A 647 9.10 4.54 -13.93
C TYR A 647 8.57 4.73 -12.51
N SER A 648 8.06 5.91 -12.20
CA SER A 648 7.50 6.22 -10.89
C SER A 648 6.33 7.16 -11.04
N GLU A 649 5.28 6.92 -10.24
CA GLU A 649 4.10 7.76 -10.16
C GLU A 649 3.71 7.93 -8.69
N GLN A 650 3.85 9.14 -8.14
CA GLN A 650 3.59 9.35 -6.72
C GLN A 650 3.02 10.73 -6.40
N MET A 651 2.20 10.77 -5.34
CA MET A 651 1.92 12.00 -4.60
C MET A 651 3.19 12.49 -3.90
N ILE A 652 3.59 13.73 -4.17
CA ILE A 652 4.75 14.39 -3.54
C ILE A 652 4.31 15.14 -2.29
N ALA A 653 3.21 15.87 -2.35
CA ALA A 653 2.63 16.63 -1.23
C ALA A 653 1.09 16.57 -1.30
N THR A 654 0.41 16.48 -0.13
CA THR A 654 -1.06 16.39 -0.03
C THR A 654 -1.58 17.27 1.10
N ASN A 655 -2.90 17.50 1.12
CA ASN A 655 -3.61 18.23 2.18
C ASN A 655 -3.07 19.64 2.45
N MET A 656 -2.53 20.31 1.43
CA MET A 656 -2.08 21.71 1.54
C MET A 656 -3.28 22.67 1.47
N ASP A 657 -3.07 23.90 1.95
CA ASP A 657 -4.01 25.01 1.70
C ASP A 657 -4.27 25.22 0.20
N THR A 658 -5.35 25.90 -0.17
CA THR A 658 -5.68 26.21 -1.57
C THR A 658 -5.15 27.57 -2.03
N LEU A 659 -4.23 28.17 -1.29
CA LEU A 659 -3.60 29.44 -1.67
C LEU A 659 -2.57 29.22 -2.77
N ALA A 660 -2.38 30.25 -3.60
CA ALA A 660 -1.32 30.25 -4.58
C ALA A 660 0.05 30.14 -3.90
N LYS A 661 0.89 29.24 -4.41
CA LYS A 661 2.18 28.89 -3.82
C LYS A 661 3.24 28.74 -4.91
N GLU A 662 4.43 29.31 -4.64
CA GLU A 662 5.63 29.13 -5.47
C GLU A 662 6.31 27.81 -5.08
N CYS A 663 6.53 26.97 -6.08
CA CYS A 663 7.06 25.61 -5.94
C CYS A 663 8.38 25.47 -6.70
N LEU A 664 9.28 24.66 -6.14
CA LEU A 664 10.57 24.33 -6.71
C LEU A 664 10.84 22.82 -6.54
N LEU A 665 10.82 22.08 -7.64
CA LEU A 665 10.99 20.62 -7.67
C LEU A 665 12.37 20.25 -8.20
N TYR A 666 13.24 19.71 -7.36
CA TYR A 666 14.57 19.26 -7.76
C TYR A 666 14.54 17.87 -8.42
N LEU A 667 15.39 17.72 -9.43
CA LEU A 667 15.58 16.50 -10.20
C LEU A 667 16.75 15.68 -9.63
N PRO A 668 16.82 14.37 -9.90
CA PRO A 668 17.83 13.50 -9.32
C PRO A 668 19.25 13.87 -9.77
N THR A 669 20.24 13.49 -8.96
CA THR A 669 21.65 13.85 -9.16
C THR A 669 22.44 12.82 -9.96
N TYR A 670 22.00 11.55 -9.98
CA TYR A 670 22.79 10.44 -10.55
C TYR A 670 22.13 9.63 -11.66
N ASP A 671 20.91 9.98 -12.08
CA ASP A 671 20.25 9.36 -13.24
C ASP A 671 19.79 10.40 -14.28
N GLU A 672 19.53 9.93 -15.50
CA GLU A 672 18.99 10.70 -16.60
C GLU A 672 17.45 10.60 -16.57
N ILE A 673 16.77 11.72 -16.34
CA ILE A 673 15.32 11.79 -16.55
C ILE A 673 15.03 11.72 -18.06
N THR A 674 14.08 10.86 -18.43
CA THR A 674 13.60 10.70 -19.81
C THR A 674 12.19 11.25 -20.00
N SER A 675 11.38 11.30 -18.94
CA SER A 675 10.07 11.95 -18.92
C SER A 675 9.72 12.48 -17.54
N LEU A 676 9.00 13.61 -17.48
CA LEU A 676 8.50 14.19 -16.24
C LEU A 676 7.18 14.95 -16.50
N GLU A 677 6.14 14.59 -15.75
CA GLU A 677 4.88 15.30 -15.67
C GLU A 677 4.57 15.65 -14.22
N ILE A 678 4.04 16.85 -13.98
CA ILE A 678 3.61 17.34 -12.66
C ILE A 678 2.09 17.33 -12.61
N GLY A 679 1.55 16.64 -11.62
CA GLY A 679 0.12 16.53 -11.32
C GLY A 679 -0.32 17.55 -10.28
N VAL A 680 -1.48 18.15 -10.51
CA VAL A 680 -2.22 18.99 -9.55
C VAL A 680 -3.69 18.56 -9.52
N ASP A 681 -4.45 18.97 -8.51
CA ASP A 681 -5.90 18.72 -8.43
C ASP A 681 -6.61 19.19 -9.72
N LYS A 682 -7.64 18.47 -10.18
CA LYS A 682 -8.32 18.72 -11.48
C LYS A 682 -8.74 20.18 -11.67
N SER A 683 -9.22 20.85 -10.62
CA SER A 683 -9.70 22.24 -10.64
C SER A 683 -8.62 23.29 -10.39
N SER A 684 -7.37 22.88 -10.10
CA SER A 684 -6.27 23.78 -9.76
C SER A 684 -5.54 24.27 -11.00
N PHE A 685 -4.96 25.48 -10.92
CA PHE A 685 -4.05 25.97 -11.95
C PHE A 685 -2.63 25.51 -11.67
N ILE A 686 -1.83 25.41 -12.73
CA ILE A 686 -0.38 25.29 -12.67
C ILE A 686 0.20 26.10 -13.82
N LYS A 687 1.20 26.93 -13.54
CA LYS A 687 1.83 27.81 -14.53
C LYS A 687 3.33 27.99 -14.24
N PRO A 688 4.16 28.29 -15.26
CA PRO A 688 5.55 28.66 -15.04
C PRO A 688 5.66 29.86 -14.09
N SER A 689 6.68 29.86 -13.23
CA SER A 689 7.03 31.02 -12.39
C SER A 689 8.20 31.80 -13.00
N ALA A 690 8.50 32.99 -12.49
CA ALA A 690 9.80 33.59 -12.75
C ALA A 690 10.93 32.67 -12.23
N SER A 691 12.14 32.80 -12.78
CA SER A 691 13.31 32.14 -12.20
C SER A 691 13.48 32.64 -10.75
N PRO A 692 13.55 31.74 -9.76
CA PRO A 692 13.77 32.11 -8.37
C PRO A 692 15.23 32.49 -8.09
N PHE A 693 16.12 32.34 -9.07
CA PHE A 693 17.55 32.56 -8.95
C PHE A 693 18.09 33.50 -10.02
N GLU A 694 19.07 34.31 -9.64
CA GLU A 694 19.72 35.32 -10.47
C GLU A 694 21.18 34.99 -10.77
N GLY A 695 21.69 35.55 -11.87
CA GLY A 695 23.06 35.32 -12.35
C GLY A 695 23.31 33.89 -12.84
N LYS A 696 24.59 33.56 -13.04
CA LYS A 696 25.09 32.24 -13.40
C LYS A 696 26.42 32.00 -12.71
N TYR A 697 26.45 31.15 -11.69
CA TYR A 697 27.66 30.82 -10.94
C TYR A 697 28.00 29.35 -11.19
N VAL A 698 28.93 29.09 -12.10
CA VAL A 698 29.21 27.74 -12.60
C VAL A 698 30.10 27.01 -11.63
N ILE A 699 29.62 25.89 -11.09
CA ILE A 699 30.39 25.02 -10.22
C ILE A 699 30.84 23.78 -10.98
N TYR A 700 32.11 23.74 -11.36
CA TYR A 700 32.74 22.56 -11.94
C TYR A 700 33.39 21.73 -10.85
N GLY A 701 32.99 20.46 -10.69
CA GLY A 701 33.50 19.72 -9.55
C GLY A 701 33.29 18.22 -9.49
N SER A 702 33.44 17.67 -8.29
CA SER A 702 33.57 16.25 -8.00
C SER A 702 32.22 15.55 -7.73
N SER A 703 32.27 14.35 -7.15
CA SER A 703 31.08 13.67 -6.59
C SER A 703 30.42 14.49 -5.49
N ILE A 704 31.20 15.28 -4.74
CA ILE A 704 30.69 16.18 -3.70
C ILE A 704 29.80 17.25 -4.34
N THR A 705 30.28 17.91 -5.38
CA THR A 705 29.51 18.89 -6.16
C THR A 705 28.26 18.27 -6.77
N GLN A 706 28.37 17.07 -7.34
CA GLN A 706 27.23 16.38 -7.95
C GLN A 706 26.13 16.07 -6.92
N GLY A 707 26.48 15.94 -5.64
CA GLY A 707 25.55 15.69 -4.54
C GLY A 707 25.56 14.25 -4.04
N ALA A 708 26.67 13.52 -4.23
CA ALA A 708 26.82 12.18 -3.66
C ALA A 708 26.52 12.21 -2.17
N SER A 709 25.76 11.21 -1.71
CA SER A 709 25.45 10.98 -0.29
C SER A 709 24.57 12.02 0.39
N ALA A 710 24.10 13.05 -0.33
CA ALA A 710 22.98 13.87 0.13
C ALA A 710 21.72 12.99 0.25
N SER A 711 20.87 13.25 1.24
CA SER A 711 19.65 12.44 1.42
C SER A 711 18.62 12.64 0.30
N ARG A 712 18.68 13.78 -0.39
CA ARG A 712 17.84 14.16 -1.54
C ARG A 712 18.54 15.24 -2.37
N ALA A 713 18.17 15.38 -3.64
CA ALA A 713 18.86 16.25 -4.58
C ALA A 713 18.93 17.72 -4.12
N GLY A 714 17.86 18.25 -3.55
CA GLY A 714 17.82 19.60 -3.00
C GLY A 714 18.74 19.82 -1.78
N LEU A 715 19.31 18.78 -1.17
CA LEU A 715 20.28 18.92 -0.07
C LEU A 715 21.75 18.95 -0.54
N ALA A 716 22.02 18.71 -1.82
CA ALA A 716 23.34 18.97 -2.39
C ALA A 716 23.72 20.45 -2.19
N TYR A 717 24.99 20.73 -1.89
CA TYR A 717 25.38 22.07 -1.49
C TYR A 717 25.11 23.17 -2.54
N PRO A 718 25.24 22.94 -3.87
CA PRO A 718 24.90 23.97 -4.85
C PRO A 718 23.43 24.39 -4.77
N ALA A 719 22.53 23.40 -4.62
CA ALA A 719 21.10 23.63 -4.49
C ALA A 719 20.76 24.37 -3.18
N ARG A 720 21.41 24.01 -2.08
CA ARG A 720 21.23 24.68 -0.78
C ARG A 720 21.71 26.14 -0.82
N MET A 721 22.89 26.39 -1.39
CA MET A 721 23.41 27.75 -1.55
C MET A 721 22.47 28.58 -2.43
N ALA A 722 21.96 28.03 -3.54
CA ALA A 722 21.04 28.76 -4.41
C ALA A 722 19.77 29.22 -3.70
N ARG A 723 19.14 28.34 -2.91
CA ARG A 723 17.96 28.71 -2.11
C ARG A 723 18.27 29.67 -0.98
N ALA A 724 19.47 29.63 -0.42
CA ALA A 724 19.88 30.49 0.68
C ALA A 724 20.21 31.92 0.22
N THR A 725 20.78 32.08 -0.97
CA THR A 725 21.27 33.38 -1.45
C THR A 725 20.44 33.99 -2.56
N GLY A 726 19.59 33.21 -3.24
CA GLY A 726 18.89 33.65 -4.46
C GLY A 726 19.79 33.65 -5.70
N LEU A 727 21.02 33.13 -5.63
CA LEU A 727 21.95 33.07 -6.77
C LEU A 727 21.88 31.71 -7.47
N ASN A 728 22.00 31.69 -8.80
CA ASN A 728 21.89 30.48 -9.61
C ASN A 728 23.23 29.73 -9.67
N PHE A 729 23.49 28.88 -8.67
CA PHE A 729 24.64 27.98 -8.66
C PHE A 729 24.40 26.77 -9.57
N ILE A 730 25.06 26.75 -10.72
CA ILE A 730 24.92 25.70 -11.74
C ILE A 730 25.83 24.52 -11.37
N ASN A 731 25.23 23.36 -11.14
CA ASN A 731 25.93 22.16 -10.71
C ASN A 731 26.49 21.36 -11.90
N LEU A 732 27.78 21.51 -12.19
CA LEU A 732 28.52 20.71 -13.16
C LEU A 732 29.43 19.67 -12.46
N GLY A 733 28.93 19.01 -11.41
CA GLY A 733 29.60 17.89 -10.76
C GLY A 733 29.71 16.65 -11.65
N LEU A 734 30.85 15.95 -11.58
CA LEU A 734 31.24 14.86 -12.49
C LEU A 734 31.73 13.61 -11.76
N SER A 735 31.20 13.31 -10.57
CA SER A 735 31.63 12.17 -9.77
C SER A 735 33.18 12.15 -9.67
N GLY A 736 33.81 10.98 -9.79
CA GLY A 736 35.27 10.84 -9.84
C GLY A 736 35.97 11.28 -11.15
N ASN A 737 35.31 11.99 -12.06
CA ASN A 737 35.79 12.25 -13.43
C ASN A 737 36.01 13.74 -13.77
N GLY A 738 35.76 14.68 -12.84
CA GLY A 738 36.09 16.09 -13.09
C GLY A 738 37.57 16.35 -12.84
N LYS A 739 38.43 16.25 -13.87
CA LYS A 739 39.90 16.32 -13.72
C LYS A 739 40.57 17.45 -14.51
N MET A 740 39.82 18.48 -14.85
CA MET A 740 40.30 19.63 -15.63
C MET A 740 40.89 19.25 -17.00
N GLU A 741 40.35 18.22 -17.65
CA GLU A 741 40.77 17.85 -19.00
C GLU A 741 40.50 19.00 -19.98
N ALA A 742 41.43 19.27 -20.90
CA ALA A 742 41.33 20.40 -21.81
C ALA A 742 39.98 20.50 -22.55
N PRO A 743 39.39 19.43 -23.11
CA PRO A 743 38.07 19.51 -23.76
C PRO A 743 36.92 19.92 -22.82
N VAL A 744 37.06 19.66 -21.51
CA VAL A 744 36.05 20.04 -20.51
C VAL A 744 36.24 21.51 -20.11
N ILE A 745 37.48 21.96 -19.97
CA ILE A 745 37.80 23.38 -19.75
C ILE A 745 37.36 24.24 -20.95
N GLU A 746 37.59 23.77 -22.17
CA GLU A 746 37.13 24.43 -23.39
C GLU A 746 35.60 24.62 -23.37
N MET A 747 34.85 23.58 -22.98
CA MET A 747 33.40 23.65 -22.78
C MET A 747 33.02 24.68 -21.70
N LEU A 748 33.71 24.70 -20.55
CA LEU A 748 33.47 25.70 -19.52
C LEU A 748 33.69 27.12 -20.05
N GLY A 749 34.72 27.32 -20.89
CA GLY A 749 35.03 28.60 -21.52
C GLY A 749 33.99 29.08 -22.52
N ASP A 750 33.10 28.22 -23.02
CA ASP A 750 31.96 28.61 -23.85
C ASP A 750 30.76 29.09 -23.01
N ILE A 751 30.76 28.83 -21.70
CA ILE A 751 29.68 29.23 -20.78
C ILE A 751 29.98 30.64 -20.24
N ALA A 752 29.27 31.66 -20.74
CA ALA A 752 29.27 32.98 -20.10
C ALA A 752 28.63 32.90 -18.71
N CYS A 753 29.37 33.27 -17.67
CA CYS A 753 28.95 33.19 -16.28
C CYS A 753 29.55 34.32 -15.42
N ASP A 754 28.98 34.51 -14.23
CA ASP A 754 29.39 35.54 -13.28
C ASP A 754 30.61 35.15 -12.45
N ALA A 755 30.83 33.84 -12.26
CA ALA A 755 32.03 33.26 -11.68
C ALA A 755 32.15 31.76 -12.03
N TYR A 756 33.40 31.29 -12.12
CA TYR A 756 33.75 29.87 -12.14
C TYR A 756 34.19 29.44 -10.75
N ILE A 757 33.53 28.42 -10.19
CA ILE A 757 33.85 27.79 -8.91
C ILE A 757 34.37 26.38 -9.21
N MET A 758 35.62 26.13 -8.88
CA MET A 758 36.35 24.90 -9.20
C MET A 758 36.46 24.02 -7.95
N ASP A 759 35.49 23.13 -7.75
CA ASP A 759 35.40 22.13 -6.66
C ASP A 759 35.78 20.72 -7.16
N CYS A 760 36.86 20.64 -7.94
CA CYS A 760 37.27 19.42 -8.63
C CYS A 760 38.53 18.77 -8.05
N ILE A 761 39.21 19.40 -7.08
CA ILE A 761 40.54 19.00 -6.58
C ILE A 761 40.57 17.56 -6.02
N ALA A 762 39.43 17.05 -5.53
CA ALA A 762 39.32 15.69 -5.02
C ALA A 762 39.56 14.59 -6.08
N ASN A 763 39.44 14.90 -7.38
CA ASN A 763 39.44 13.94 -8.48
C ASN A 763 40.80 13.72 -9.19
N PRO A 764 41.49 14.78 -9.69
CA PRO A 764 42.76 14.62 -10.39
C PRO A 764 43.85 14.15 -9.43
N SER A 765 44.87 13.44 -9.94
CA SER A 765 46.09 13.20 -9.15
C SER A 765 46.84 14.52 -8.88
N PRO A 766 47.74 14.57 -7.88
CA PRO A 766 48.60 15.74 -7.67
C PRO A 766 49.35 16.17 -8.94
N GLU A 767 49.83 15.21 -9.73
CA GLU A 767 50.52 15.45 -11.01
C GLU A 767 49.56 16.04 -12.05
N GLU A 768 48.35 15.49 -12.17
CA GLU A 768 47.30 16.03 -13.05
C GLU A 768 46.92 17.47 -12.65
N ILE A 769 46.95 17.83 -11.36
CA ILE A 769 46.70 19.20 -10.89
C ILE A 769 47.81 20.14 -11.36
N LEU A 770 49.07 19.77 -11.12
CA LEU A 770 50.24 20.57 -11.52
C LEU A 770 50.28 20.78 -13.04
N GLU A 771 49.87 19.77 -13.82
CA GLU A 771 49.81 19.85 -15.28
C GLU A 771 48.62 20.69 -15.78
N ARG A 772 47.41 20.40 -15.30
CA ARG A 772 46.16 20.86 -15.95
C ARG A 772 45.58 22.14 -15.36
N ALA A 773 45.76 22.41 -14.07
CA ALA A 773 45.22 23.62 -13.46
C ALA A 773 45.78 24.92 -14.08
N PRO A 774 47.10 25.03 -14.41
CA PRO A 774 47.61 26.20 -15.10
C PRO A 774 46.97 26.42 -16.48
N TYR A 775 46.78 25.35 -17.25
CA TYR A 775 46.07 25.43 -18.53
C TYR A 775 44.62 25.89 -18.32
N ALA A 776 43.90 25.28 -17.36
CA ALA A 776 42.52 25.62 -17.06
C ALA A 776 42.34 27.11 -16.75
N ILE A 777 43.17 27.64 -15.85
CA ILE A 777 43.12 29.04 -15.42
C ILE A 777 43.43 29.98 -16.58
N ARG A 778 44.53 29.74 -17.31
CA ARG A 778 44.92 30.62 -18.43
C ARG A 778 43.90 30.59 -19.56
N TYR A 779 43.32 29.43 -19.87
CA TYR A 779 42.30 29.30 -20.89
C TYR A 779 41.03 30.06 -20.50
N LEU A 780 40.51 29.84 -19.28
CA LEU A 780 39.31 30.53 -18.80
C LEU A 780 39.54 32.05 -18.69
N ARG A 781 40.70 32.48 -18.18
CA ARG A 781 41.04 33.91 -18.11
C ARG A 781 41.14 34.54 -19.50
N LYS A 782 41.69 33.84 -20.49
CA LYS A 782 41.74 34.31 -21.89
C LYS A 782 40.34 34.49 -22.47
N LYS A 783 39.42 33.57 -22.18
CA LYS A 783 38.03 33.63 -22.66
C LYS A 783 37.18 34.65 -21.91
N HIS A 784 37.41 34.80 -20.61
CA HIS A 784 36.62 35.63 -19.70
C HIS A 784 37.54 36.48 -18.81
N PRO A 785 38.06 37.61 -19.32
CA PRO A 785 39.10 38.41 -18.66
C PRO A 785 38.75 38.91 -17.25
N GLU A 786 37.47 39.21 -16.99
CA GLU A 786 36.99 39.78 -15.71
C GLU A 786 36.25 38.79 -14.82
N THR A 787 36.05 37.54 -15.27
CA THR A 787 35.25 36.58 -14.50
C THR A 787 36.09 35.99 -13.35
N PRO A 788 35.63 36.05 -12.09
CA PRO A 788 36.31 35.39 -10.98
C PRO A 788 36.46 33.89 -11.20
N ILE A 789 37.65 33.38 -10.93
CA ILE A 789 37.95 31.94 -10.90
C ILE A 789 38.30 31.59 -9.45
N ILE A 790 37.46 30.77 -8.82
CA ILE A 790 37.51 30.46 -7.39
C ILE A 790 37.78 28.97 -7.24
N PHE A 791 38.96 28.57 -6.78
CA PHE A 791 39.23 27.20 -6.40
C PHE A 791 38.80 26.93 -4.98
N ILE A 792 38.26 25.73 -4.75
CA ILE A 792 37.99 25.19 -3.41
C ILE A 792 38.92 24.00 -3.23
N GLN A 793 39.67 23.98 -2.13
CA GLN A 793 40.47 22.81 -1.77
C GLN A 793 39.59 21.57 -1.57
N SER A 794 40.16 20.39 -1.78
CA SER A 794 39.46 19.15 -1.43
C SER A 794 39.25 19.10 0.07
N VAL A 795 38.07 18.63 0.49
CA VAL A 795 37.83 18.23 1.87
C VAL A 795 38.87 17.18 2.30
N VAL A 796 39.28 17.25 3.56
CA VAL A 796 40.05 16.17 4.18
C VAL A 796 39.12 14.97 4.33
N ARG A 797 39.49 13.83 3.73
CA ARG A 797 38.69 12.62 3.80
C ARG A 797 38.83 11.98 5.17
N GLU A 798 37.72 11.83 5.89
CA GLU A 798 37.67 11.26 7.25
C GLU A 798 38.27 9.84 7.30
N LYS A 799 38.12 9.04 6.24
CA LYS A 799 38.78 7.73 6.09
C LYS A 799 40.31 7.81 6.21
N GLY A 800 40.90 8.96 5.88
CA GLY A 800 42.33 9.21 5.99
C GLY A 800 42.87 9.14 7.43
N LEU A 801 42.02 9.18 8.46
CA LEU A 801 42.48 8.92 9.83
C LEU A 801 43.05 7.51 10.00
N PHE A 802 42.52 6.54 9.26
CA PHE A 802 42.90 5.13 9.36
C PHE A 802 43.53 4.59 8.07
N ASP A 803 43.50 5.36 6.98
CA ASP A 803 44.11 5.04 5.69
C ASP A 803 45.14 6.10 5.29
N GLU A 804 46.41 5.77 5.54
CA GLU A 804 47.51 6.69 5.26
C GLU A 804 47.65 7.02 3.77
N LYS A 805 47.32 6.10 2.86
CA LYS A 805 47.38 6.37 1.42
C LYS A 805 46.33 7.41 1.01
N VAL A 806 45.12 7.29 1.55
CA VAL A 806 44.05 8.28 1.33
C VAL A 806 44.43 9.64 1.91
N ARG A 807 44.97 9.67 3.13
CA ARG A 807 45.42 10.90 3.80
C ARG A 807 46.51 11.61 3.01
N LEU A 808 47.56 10.89 2.61
CA LEU A 808 48.68 11.45 1.86
C LEU A 808 48.21 11.96 0.50
N LYS A 809 47.34 11.21 -0.20
CA LYS A 809 46.80 11.66 -1.49
C LYS A 809 46.01 12.96 -1.38
N SER A 810 45.07 13.06 -0.43
CA SER A 810 44.27 14.28 -0.23
C SER A 810 45.14 15.48 0.15
N LYS A 811 46.15 15.26 1.01
CA LYS A 811 47.13 16.28 1.36
C LYS A 811 47.91 16.76 0.13
N GLN A 812 48.47 15.84 -0.66
CA GLN A 812 49.25 16.17 -1.86
C GLN A 812 48.41 16.87 -2.93
N GLN A 813 47.13 16.52 -3.07
CA GLN A 813 46.21 17.22 -3.98
C GLN A 813 46.03 18.69 -3.57
N ASN A 814 45.84 18.95 -2.27
CA ASN A 814 45.69 20.31 -1.74
C ASN A 814 47.00 21.11 -1.82
N GLU A 815 48.15 20.50 -1.53
CA GLU A 815 49.47 21.11 -1.71
C GLU A 815 49.76 21.45 -3.18
N ALA A 816 49.37 20.58 -4.12
CA ALA A 816 49.55 20.81 -5.56
C ALA A 816 48.76 22.02 -6.04
N ILE A 817 47.48 22.17 -5.66
CA ILE A 817 46.69 23.34 -6.08
C ILE A 817 47.16 24.63 -5.41
N GLU A 818 47.61 24.58 -4.15
CA GLU A 818 48.22 25.73 -3.49
C GLU A 818 49.48 26.18 -4.22
N ARG A 819 50.33 25.24 -4.65
CA ARG A 819 51.53 25.55 -5.42
C ARG A 819 51.18 26.23 -6.74
N VAL A 820 50.25 25.67 -7.52
CA VAL A 820 49.78 26.27 -8.78
C VAL A 820 49.23 27.68 -8.53
N PHE A 821 48.38 27.84 -7.51
CA PHE A 821 47.81 29.14 -7.16
C PHE A 821 48.89 30.17 -6.83
N ASN A 822 49.86 29.81 -5.99
CA ASN A 822 50.95 30.72 -5.61
C ASN A 822 51.88 31.06 -6.77
N GLU A 823 52.14 30.12 -7.70
CA GLU A 823 52.92 30.37 -8.91
C GLU A 823 52.19 31.35 -9.84
N LEU A 824 50.88 31.16 -10.07
CA LEU A 824 50.08 32.03 -10.92
C LEU A 824 49.76 33.40 -10.31
N GLN A 825 49.75 33.51 -8.98
CA GLN A 825 49.68 34.80 -8.29
C GLN A 825 50.93 35.65 -8.57
N LYS A 826 52.12 35.02 -8.70
CA LYS A 826 53.35 35.73 -9.12
C LYS A 826 53.27 36.24 -10.56
N GLU A 827 52.51 35.55 -11.42
CA GLU A 827 52.17 36.01 -12.78
C GLU A 827 51.11 37.13 -12.79
N GLN A 828 50.61 37.57 -11.61
CA GLN A 828 49.60 38.61 -11.44
C GLN A 828 48.28 38.32 -12.20
N ILE A 829 47.86 37.05 -12.25
CA ILE A 829 46.57 36.70 -12.85
C ILE A 829 45.43 37.34 -12.03
N PRO A 830 44.62 38.24 -12.60
CA PRO A 830 43.59 38.96 -11.86
C PRO A 830 42.43 38.03 -11.48
N HIS A 831 41.65 38.41 -10.47
CA HIS A 831 40.42 37.74 -10.03
C HIS A 831 40.54 36.21 -9.84
N LEU A 832 41.70 35.73 -9.39
CA LEU A 832 41.96 34.33 -9.07
C LEU A 832 41.96 34.16 -7.55
N TYR A 833 41.13 33.26 -7.02
CA TYR A 833 40.94 33.05 -5.59
C TYR A 833 41.06 31.57 -5.21
N LEU A 834 41.50 31.31 -3.98
CA LEU A 834 41.57 29.97 -3.39
C LEU A 834 40.93 29.99 -2.00
N ILE A 835 39.89 29.18 -1.81
CA ILE A 835 39.25 28.92 -0.53
C ILE A 835 39.90 27.68 0.07
N LYS A 836 40.46 27.85 1.27
CA LYS A 836 41.24 26.84 1.97
C LYS A 836 40.77 26.71 3.42
N GLU A 837 40.52 25.48 3.84
CA GLU A 837 40.08 25.12 5.20
C GLU A 837 40.40 23.64 5.43
N ASN A 838 40.96 23.32 6.60
CA ASN A 838 41.33 21.96 6.95
C ASN A 838 40.13 21.18 7.53
N ASN A 839 39.14 21.88 8.07
CA ASN A 839 38.02 21.30 8.79
C ASN A 839 36.66 21.56 8.12
N PHE A 840 36.58 21.53 6.78
CA PHE A 840 35.32 21.73 6.05
C PHE A 840 34.16 20.87 6.57
N LEU A 841 34.45 19.66 7.04
CA LEU A 841 33.48 18.68 7.52
C LEU A 841 33.40 18.60 9.05
N GLY A 842 34.13 19.42 9.79
CA GLY A 842 34.31 19.30 11.24
C GLY A 842 35.48 18.38 11.63
N THR A 843 35.56 18.03 12.91
CA THR A 843 36.67 17.26 13.51
C THR A 843 36.23 16.00 14.25
N ASP A 844 34.93 15.69 14.24
CA ASP A 844 34.32 14.58 14.98
C ASP A 844 34.12 13.31 14.13
N ASN A 845 34.41 13.39 12.82
CA ASN A 845 34.27 12.31 11.85
C ASN A 845 32.83 11.87 11.55
N GLU A 846 31.86 12.76 11.80
CA GLU A 846 30.43 12.53 11.52
C GLU A 846 29.97 13.20 10.21
N GLY A 847 30.91 13.79 9.46
CA GLY A 847 30.60 14.59 8.27
C GLY A 847 30.36 13.76 7.01
N THR A 848 30.73 12.48 6.97
CA THR A 848 30.61 11.62 5.78
C THR A 848 29.80 10.35 6.03
N ILE A 849 29.34 9.71 4.95
CA ILE A 849 28.66 8.40 5.03
C ILE A 849 29.63 7.22 4.85
N ASP A 850 30.67 7.39 4.04
CA ASP A 850 31.61 6.34 3.62
C ASP A 850 33.08 6.73 3.87
N GLY A 851 33.30 7.78 4.67
CA GLY A 851 34.62 8.34 4.91
C GLY A 851 35.16 9.23 3.79
N VAL A 852 34.38 9.46 2.72
CA VAL A 852 34.78 10.26 1.54
C VAL A 852 33.73 11.32 1.18
N HIS A 853 32.46 10.93 1.09
CA HIS A 853 31.38 11.79 0.60
C HIS A 853 30.62 12.43 1.76
N PRO A 854 30.46 13.77 1.76
CA PRO A 854 29.69 14.46 2.78
C PRO A 854 28.25 13.94 2.85
N ASN A 855 27.78 13.65 4.06
CA ASN A 855 26.36 13.49 4.33
C ASN A 855 25.70 14.89 4.51
N ASP A 856 24.43 14.94 4.90
CA ASP A 856 23.73 16.23 5.06
C ASP A 856 24.37 17.16 6.11
N ILE A 857 24.97 16.61 7.17
CA ILE A 857 25.71 17.33 8.20
C ILE A 857 27.02 17.88 7.60
N GLY A 858 27.77 17.04 6.89
CA GLY A 858 28.98 17.45 6.21
C GLY A 858 28.75 18.57 5.20
N PHE A 859 27.69 18.47 4.39
CA PHE A 859 27.30 19.56 3.49
C PHE A 859 26.93 20.84 4.24
N ASP A 860 26.23 20.76 5.37
CA ASP A 860 25.93 21.95 6.19
C ASP A 860 27.19 22.66 6.67
N ARG A 861 28.14 21.88 7.22
CA ARG A 861 29.43 22.40 7.71
C ARG A 861 30.25 23.02 6.59
N MET A 862 30.32 22.34 5.45
CA MET A 862 31.02 22.84 4.26
C MET A 862 30.43 24.18 3.79
N ILE A 863 29.09 24.28 3.70
CA ILE A 863 28.38 25.51 3.29
C ILE A 863 28.71 26.69 4.21
N ARG A 864 28.76 26.48 5.53
CA ARG A 864 29.08 27.54 6.52
C ARG A 864 30.44 28.18 6.26
N VAL A 865 31.37 27.46 5.63
CA VAL A 865 32.70 27.97 5.27
C VAL A 865 32.68 28.58 3.87
N ILE A 866 32.22 27.84 2.85
CA ILE A 866 32.38 28.26 1.45
C ILE A 866 31.42 29.40 1.07
N GLN A 867 30.20 29.42 1.60
CA GLN A 867 29.20 30.42 1.21
C GLN A 867 29.65 31.86 1.54
N PRO A 868 30.03 32.20 2.79
CA PRO A 868 30.47 33.56 3.09
C PRO A 868 31.74 33.95 2.33
N ALA A 869 32.67 33.01 2.13
CA ALA A 869 33.89 33.25 1.35
C ALA A 869 33.58 33.57 -0.12
N ILE A 870 32.73 32.78 -0.77
CA ILE A 870 32.30 33.01 -2.15
C ILE A 870 31.58 34.36 -2.25
N LEU A 871 30.59 34.62 -1.39
CA LEU A 871 29.85 35.88 -1.45
C LEU A 871 30.76 37.11 -1.26
N SER A 872 31.73 37.03 -0.34
CA SER A 872 32.72 38.09 -0.15
C SER A 872 33.59 38.32 -1.39
N ILE A 873 33.95 37.25 -2.13
CA ILE A 873 34.69 37.37 -3.39
C ILE A 873 33.81 38.03 -4.47
N LEU A 874 32.56 37.62 -4.57
CA LEU A 874 31.63 38.14 -5.58
C LEU A 874 31.32 39.63 -5.40
N THR A 875 31.39 40.16 -4.17
CA THR A 875 31.21 41.60 -3.89
C THR A 875 32.44 42.46 -4.20
N LYS A 876 33.61 41.86 -4.49
CA LYS A 876 34.85 42.59 -4.86
C LYS A 876 34.95 42.89 -6.36
N LYS A 877 33.90 42.56 -7.12
CA LYS A 877 33.81 42.65 -8.57
C LYS A 877 33.46 44.06 -9.04
#